data_AF-A0A0Q4D2V9-F1
#
_entry.id   AF-A0A0Q4D2V9-F1
#
_cell.length_a   1.000
_cell.length_b   1.000
_cell.length_c   1.000
_cell.angle_alpha   90.00
_cell.angle_beta   90.00
_cell.angle_gamma   90.00
#
_symmetry.space_group_name_H-M   'P 1'
#
loop_
_entity.id
_entity.type
_entity.pdbx_description
1 polymer ?
#
loop_
_entity_poly.entity_id
_entity_poly.type
_entity_poly.pdbx_seq_one_letter_code
_entity_poly.pdbx_strand_id
1 'polypeptide(L)'
;MSEIKQVIIHPAIGVARVGNSPKEYFLLPDLINEPITDPGNFRDSEGRIKRQAARFRLYGADEHGNIIRELTAADGDITWTVHVANKKAAWYNFDLALDIPQATGVFSGYPPVESELRNKKINNTDRSRLVIDGGTVAISGVNTNTEGNDPDFAFDNGTFYSPDGNDKPVYLGELRTDGNGCLLFLGGYGLSASYDNEPAVTFANNDTWHDDTSDGPVDAKIKLKTGEVFEATGAWVLTAPPDYSPGIQAFVTGYDLLAQTAADMGQSVLPAIPEFWEHIYPMLERMPLNGWVNAGIFKQNGWGSPGNLSTPEMVAKLSNDSDQYFELRQAIFRQFRNPDYLTMQAELFPPVYGDGLQSFKSSDTDPRNFMAVMPFQYEYLQQWANGNFTIGTRPGTRRWEDIAPAEQAAHLDRTSLDETIGGPFHPGCEFTWPMRQTILYSAPFRIRRRLDDPLTYGPVLNSQIALETGGPLDGSAAGDITKWMAVPWQTDTSSCLSGYKDIMGQYVPTFWPVRVPNDVLTEADYEVMMNENASLKEKNAAFSNRVKWLRGVVYQYGYPPVRVSPSTKGINNFITQWPDVGILIQKEGTGDPNFPDKMWVENGRTIGEEQVAAEEMLIAAPAQEQPSDDSGYLWMVDRAEKRKRG
;
A
#
# COMPACT_ATOMS: atom_id res chain seq x y z
N MET A 1 34.17 -16.37 19.05
CA MET A 1 32.86 -16.04 18.45
C MET A 1 32.26 -14.97 19.32
N SER A 2 31.76 -13.87 18.74
CA SER A 2 31.05 -12.85 19.51
C SER A 2 29.90 -13.50 20.27
N GLU A 3 29.76 -13.16 21.54
CA GLU A 3 28.70 -13.67 22.40
C GLU A 3 27.39 -12.98 22.03
N ILE A 4 26.32 -13.74 21.80
CA ILE A 4 24.98 -13.19 21.53
C ILE A 4 24.47 -12.61 22.84
N LYS A 5 24.11 -11.32 22.84
CA LYS A 5 23.58 -10.61 24.01
C LYS A 5 22.12 -10.17 23.82
N GLN A 6 21.69 -10.05 22.58
CA GLN A 6 20.33 -9.66 22.21
C GLN A 6 19.81 -10.53 21.07
N VAL A 7 18.49 -10.68 20.98
CA VAL A 7 17.82 -11.30 19.83
C VAL A 7 16.81 -10.30 19.28
N ILE A 8 16.72 -10.18 17.95
CA ILE A 8 15.91 -9.17 17.27
C ILE A 8 15.11 -9.85 16.15
N ILE A 9 13.81 -9.54 16.07
CA ILE A 9 12.93 -10.04 14.99
C ILE A 9 13.09 -9.15 13.75
N HIS A 10 13.23 -9.77 12.57
CA HIS A 10 13.14 -9.08 11.26
C HIS A 10 12.18 -9.81 10.31
N PRO A 11 11.37 -9.09 9.51
CA PRO A 11 11.29 -7.63 9.46
C PRO A 11 10.69 -7.04 10.74
N ALA A 12 10.98 -5.76 11.00
CA ALA A 12 10.40 -5.01 12.11
C ALA A 12 8.89 -4.81 11.95
N ILE A 13 8.44 -4.68 10.70
CA ILE A 13 7.04 -4.57 10.31
C ILE A 13 6.82 -5.50 9.12
N GLY A 14 6.13 -6.61 9.34
CA GLY A 14 5.75 -7.54 8.28
C GLY A 14 4.41 -7.17 7.65
N VAL A 15 4.31 -7.32 6.33
CA VAL A 15 3.09 -7.02 5.56
C VAL A 15 2.56 -8.31 4.93
N ALA A 16 1.45 -8.80 5.48
CA ALA A 16 0.64 -9.83 4.86
C ALA A 16 -0.47 -9.19 4.01
N ARG A 17 -1.05 -9.94 3.08
CA ARG A 17 -2.17 -9.47 2.25
C ARG A 17 -3.26 -10.50 2.16
N VAL A 18 -4.51 -10.02 2.17
CA VAL A 18 -5.68 -10.87 1.97
C VAL A 18 -5.66 -11.52 0.59
N GLY A 19 -6.28 -12.70 0.51
CA GLY A 19 -6.41 -13.48 -0.72
C GLY A 19 -7.48 -14.55 -0.51
N ASN A 20 -8.31 -14.81 -1.52
CA ASN A 20 -9.42 -15.76 -1.38
C ASN A 20 -9.02 -17.21 -1.65
N SER A 21 -7.74 -17.51 -1.92
CA SER A 21 -7.24 -18.89 -1.94
C SER A 21 -7.21 -19.45 -0.51
N PRO A 22 -7.90 -20.58 -0.25
CA PRO A 22 -7.96 -21.16 1.08
C PRO A 22 -6.61 -21.73 1.54
N LYS A 23 -5.77 -22.18 0.60
CA LYS A 23 -4.57 -22.98 0.93
C LYS A 23 -3.27 -22.38 0.41
N GLU A 24 -3.30 -21.79 -0.78
CA GLU A 24 -2.09 -21.31 -1.44
C GLU A 24 -1.74 -19.88 -1.03
N TYR A 25 -0.44 -19.65 -0.89
CA TYR A 25 0.13 -18.35 -0.55
C TYR A 25 1.46 -18.18 -1.29
N PHE A 26 1.97 -16.96 -1.30
CA PHE A 26 3.32 -16.65 -1.78
C PHE A 26 4.05 -15.77 -0.76
N LEU A 27 5.37 -15.65 -0.95
CA LEU A 27 6.25 -14.79 -0.16
C LEU A 27 6.88 -13.74 -1.07
N LEU A 28 7.14 -12.56 -0.51
CA LEU A 28 8.04 -11.61 -1.16
C LEU A 28 9.48 -12.14 -1.12
N PRO A 29 10.34 -11.73 -2.08
CA PRO A 29 11.77 -11.99 -2.03
C PRO A 29 12.41 -11.46 -0.74
N ASP A 30 13.46 -12.16 -0.27
CA ASP A 30 14.25 -11.69 0.88
C ASP A 30 15.25 -10.59 0.49
N LEU A 31 15.58 -10.47 -0.80
CA LEU A 31 16.55 -9.51 -1.31
C LEU A 31 15.85 -8.38 -2.07
N ILE A 32 16.30 -7.15 -1.84
CA ILE A 32 15.92 -6.01 -2.67
C ILE A 32 16.38 -6.24 -4.12
N ASN A 33 15.65 -5.64 -5.06
CA ASN A 33 15.90 -5.74 -6.52
C ASN A 33 15.71 -7.15 -7.12
N GLU A 34 15.21 -8.13 -6.36
CA GLU A 34 14.73 -9.39 -6.95
C GLU A 34 13.33 -9.20 -7.55
N PRO A 35 13.07 -9.76 -8.76
CA PRO A 35 11.73 -9.73 -9.34
C PRO A 35 10.72 -10.46 -8.46
N ILE A 36 9.58 -9.82 -8.21
CA ILE A 36 8.47 -10.44 -7.51
C ILE A 36 7.72 -11.35 -8.49
N THR A 37 7.82 -12.65 -8.26
CA THR A 37 7.18 -13.68 -9.09
C THR A 37 6.54 -14.74 -8.20
N ASP A 38 5.48 -15.37 -8.71
CA ASP A 38 4.81 -16.48 -8.04
C ASP A 38 4.45 -17.55 -9.08
N PRO A 39 4.73 -18.85 -8.83
CA PRO A 39 4.22 -19.94 -9.66
C PRO A 39 2.69 -19.93 -9.70
N GLY A 40 2.09 -19.68 -10.86
CA GLY A 40 0.63 -19.48 -10.96
C GLY A 40 0.20 -18.01 -10.98
N ASN A 41 1.16 -17.07 -11.05
CA ASN A 41 0.92 -15.65 -11.26
C ASN A 41 -0.01 -15.04 -10.20
N PHE A 42 0.26 -15.34 -8.94
CA PHE A 42 -0.46 -14.88 -7.76
C PHE A 42 -1.88 -15.45 -7.63
N ARG A 43 -2.21 -16.48 -8.41
CA ARG A 43 -3.48 -17.19 -8.36
C ARG A 43 -3.30 -18.70 -8.23
N ASP A 44 -4.23 -19.35 -7.55
CA ASP A 44 -4.28 -20.81 -7.50
C ASP A 44 -4.90 -21.41 -8.77
N SER A 45 -4.94 -22.74 -8.84
CA SER A 45 -5.48 -23.46 -10.01
C SER A 45 -6.98 -23.22 -10.27
N GLU A 46 -7.72 -22.70 -9.29
CA GLU A 46 -9.13 -22.32 -9.43
C GLU A 46 -9.29 -20.84 -9.82
N GLY A 47 -8.19 -20.11 -9.99
CA GLY A 47 -8.18 -18.69 -10.33
C GLY A 47 -8.39 -17.77 -9.13
N ARG A 48 -8.33 -18.26 -7.90
CA ARG A 48 -8.45 -17.42 -6.69
C ARG A 48 -7.12 -16.72 -6.39
N ILE A 49 -7.16 -15.51 -5.87
CA ILE A 49 -5.97 -14.74 -5.46
C ILE A 49 -5.32 -15.42 -4.25
N LYS A 50 -4.03 -15.74 -4.36
CA LYS A 50 -3.24 -16.27 -3.26
C LYS A 50 -3.01 -15.21 -2.19
N ARG A 51 -2.95 -15.64 -0.92
CA ARG A 51 -2.55 -14.76 0.19
C ARG A 51 -1.06 -14.42 0.07
N GLN A 52 -0.66 -13.20 0.44
CA GLN A 52 0.75 -12.89 0.68
C GLN A 52 1.04 -13.13 2.17
N ALA A 53 1.99 -14.02 2.48
CA ALA A 53 2.40 -14.26 3.86
C ALA A 53 3.53 -13.30 4.28
N ALA A 54 3.50 -12.86 5.54
CA ALA A 54 4.64 -12.18 6.15
C ALA A 54 5.54 -13.22 6.85
N ARG A 55 6.83 -13.24 6.50
CA ARG A 55 7.81 -14.14 7.13
C ARG A 55 8.70 -13.38 8.12
N PHE A 56 8.86 -13.93 9.32
CA PHE A 56 9.74 -13.36 10.36
C PHE A 56 10.86 -14.33 10.75
N ARG A 57 12.05 -13.77 10.94
CA ARG A 57 13.30 -14.45 11.30
C ARG A 57 13.89 -13.84 12.57
N LEU A 58 14.75 -14.58 13.25
CA LEU A 58 15.48 -14.10 14.42
C LEU A 58 16.94 -13.83 14.09
N TYR A 59 17.47 -12.73 14.61
CA TYR A 59 18.88 -12.40 14.51
C TYR A 59 19.49 -12.22 15.88
N GLY A 60 20.64 -12.86 16.11
CA GLY A 60 21.47 -12.65 17.30
C GLY A 60 22.36 -11.43 17.11
N ALA A 61 22.41 -10.58 18.12
CA ALA A 61 23.19 -9.34 18.13
C ALA A 61 24.07 -9.22 19.38
N ASP A 62 25.08 -8.36 19.29
CA ASP A 62 25.93 -8.01 20.44
C ASP A 62 25.22 -7.06 21.42
N GLU A 63 25.93 -6.59 22.45
CA GLU A 63 25.39 -5.69 23.47
C GLU A 63 25.01 -4.29 22.93
N HIS A 64 25.49 -3.93 21.73
CA HIS A 64 25.20 -2.67 21.05
C HIS A 64 24.12 -2.82 19.98
N GLY A 65 23.55 -4.01 19.79
CA GLY A 65 22.55 -4.29 18.76
C GLY A 65 23.15 -4.54 17.37
N ASN A 66 24.47 -4.70 17.23
CA ASN A 66 25.06 -5.07 15.95
C ASN A 66 24.73 -6.52 15.63
N ILE A 67 24.11 -6.76 14.48
CA ILE A 67 23.70 -8.10 14.04
C ILE A 67 24.95 -8.97 13.79
N ILE A 68 25.01 -10.12 14.47
CA ILE A 68 26.09 -11.10 14.34
C ILE A 68 25.73 -12.16 13.29
N ARG A 69 24.52 -12.74 13.38
CA ARG A 69 24.03 -13.83 12.51
C ARG A 69 22.53 -14.10 12.71
N GLU A 70 21.92 -14.78 11.76
CA GLU A 70 20.58 -15.37 11.90
C GLU A 70 20.58 -16.51 12.94
N LEU A 71 19.45 -16.66 13.64
CA LEU A 71 19.14 -17.74 14.57
C LEU A 71 17.93 -18.53 14.07
N THR A 72 18.05 -19.86 14.06
CA THR A 72 17.03 -20.78 13.53
C THR A 72 16.72 -21.89 14.53
N ALA A 73 15.81 -22.79 14.19
CA ALA A 73 15.57 -24.02 14.95
C ALA A 73 16.83 -24.91 15.08
N ALA A 74 17.87 -24.70 14.25
CA ALA A 74 19.15 -25.36 14.43
C ALA A 74 19.94 -24.85 15.66
N ASP A 75 19.64 -23.64 16.15
CA ASP A 75 20.30 -23.01 17.29
C ASP A 75 19.61 -23.28 18.62
N GLY A 76 18.30 -23.54 18.60
CA GLY A 76 17.49 -23.69 19.80
C GLY A 76 15.99 -23.81 19.53
N ASP A 77 15.21 -23.93 20.60
CA ASP A 77 13.75 -23.99 20.53
C ASP A 77 13.19 -22.57 20.38
N ILE A 78 12.48 -22.30 19.29
CA ILE A 78 11.84 -21.01 19.02
C ILE A 78 10.34 -21.13 19.29
N THR A 79 9.79 -20.18 20.05
CA THR A 79 8.35 -19.97 20.21
C THR A 79 8.00 -18.58 19.76
N TRP A 80 7.08 -18.48 18.81
CA TRP A 80 6.50 -17.23 18.33
C TRP A 80 5.18 -16.98 19.04
N THR A 81 4.84 -15.71 19.27
CA THR A 81 3.57 -15.28 19.84
C THR A 81 3.07 -14.07 19.08
N VAL A 82 1.83 -14.13 18.61
CA VAL A 82 1.23 -13.07 17.80
C VAL A 82 -0.17 -12.77 18.33
N HIS A 83 -0.51 -11.49 18.41
CA HIS A 83 -1.86 -11.03 18.75
C HIS A 83 -2.32 -10.06 17.67
N VAL A 84 -3.45 -10.32 17.01
CA VAL A 84 -4.00 -9.42 15.98
C VAL A 84 -5.45 -9.06 16.26
N ALA A 85 -5.84 -7.85 15.89
CA ALA A 85 -7.22 -7.39 16.00
C ALA A 85 -7.57 -6.46 14.83
N ASN A 86 -8.88 -6.29 14.59
CA ASN A 86 -9.46 -5.26 13.73
C ASN A 86 -10.33 -4.34 14.57
N LYS A 87 -9.97 -3.05 14.61
CA LYS A 87 -10.69 -2.01 15.38
C LYS A 87 -11.40 -1.00 14.49
N LYS A 88 -11.43 -1.19 13.16
CA LYS A 88 -11.91 -0.17 12.21
C LYS A 88 -13.34 0.29 12.47
N ALA A 89 -14.25 -0.65 12.75
CA ALA A 89 -15.66 -0.37 13.00
C ALA A 89 -15.90 0.33 14.35
N ALA A 90 -15.00 0.15 15.31
CA ALA A 90 -15.05 0.80 16.62
C ALA A 90 -14.36 2.18 16.65
N TRP A 91 -13.60 2.51 15.60
CA TRP A 91 -12.79 3.73 15.53
C TRP A 91 -13.55 4.94 15.01
N TYR A 92 -12.85 6.05 14.78
CA TYR A 92 -13.38 7.28 14.22
C TYR A 92 -13.45 7.24 12.70
N ASN A 93 -14.29 8.11 12.14
CA ASN A 93 -14.34 8.36 10.71
C ASN A 93 -12.98 8.88 10.21
N PHE A 94 -12.53 8.35 9.07
CA PHE A 94 -11.47 9.00 8.31
C PHE A 94 -12.08 10.15 7.51
N ASP A 95 -11.80 11.39 7.94
CA ASP A 95 -12.23 12.60 7.25
C ASP A 95 -11.06 13.28 6.53
N LEU A 96 -9.88 13.30 7.17
CA LEU A 96 -8.62 13.81 6.64
C LEU A 96 -7.47 13.24 7.51
N ALA A 97 -6.23 13.26 7.01
CA ALA A 97 -5.08 13.09 7.89
C ALA A 97 -5.07 14.18 8.97
N LEU A 98 -4.93 13.81 10.25
CA LEU A 98 -5.08 14.77 11.36
C LEU A 98 -3.79 15.51 11.71
N ASP A 99 -2.68 15.20 11.05
CA ASP A 99 -1.36 15.77 11.29
C ASP A 99 -0.95 16.87 10.30
N ILE A 100 -1.83 17.21 9.35
CA ILE A 100 -1.59 18.29 8.40
C ILE A 100 -2.30 19.58 8.84
N PRO A 101 -1.76 20.77 8.46
CA PRO A 101 -2.37 22.05 8.84
C PRO A 101 -3.86 22.15 8.47
N GLN A 102 -4.26 21.58 7.34
CA GLN A 102 -5.64 21.56 6.83
C GLN A 102 -6.64 21.01 7.85
N ALA A 103 -6.26 19.99 8.62
CA ALA A 103 -7.12 19.40 9.64
C ALA A 103 -7.43 20.35 10.81
N THR A 104 -6.60 21.37 11.01
CA THR A 104 -6.78 22.37 12.08
C THR A 104 -7.66 23.56 11.65
N GLY A 105 -8.12 23.59 10.39
CA GLY A 105 -8.99 24.66 9.88
C GLY A 105 -8.26 25.97 9.55
N VAL A 106 -6.94 25.94 9.36
CA VAL A 106 -6.16 27.14 8.99
C VAL A 106 -6.44 27.63 7.57
N PHE A 107 -6.95 26.76 6.68
CA PHE A 107 -7.24 27.13 5.31
C PHE A 107 -8.65 27.71 5.20
N SER A 108 -8.75 28.95 4.71
CA SER A 108 -10.01 29.67 4.60
C SER A 108 -11.06 28.87 3.81
N GLY A 109 -12.21 28.62 4.42
CA GLY A 109 -13.33 27.89 3.82
C GLY A 109 -13.44 26.43 4.24
N TYR A 110 -12.45 25.88 4.95
CA TYR A 110 -12.49 24.55 5.55
C TYR A 110 -12.46 24.65 7.08
N PRO A 111 -13.51 24.20 7.79
CA PRO A 111 -13.50 24.17 9.25
C PRO A 111 -12.51 23.11 9.78
N PRO A 112 -12.10 23.20 11.05
CA PRO A 112 -11.34 22.13 11.70
C PRO A 112 -12.01 20.76 11.56
N VAL A 113 -11.20 19.73 11.38
CA VAL A 113 -11.67 18.35 11.25
C VAL A 113 -12.03 17.81 12.62
N GLU A 114 -13.28 17.40 12.73
CA GLU A 114 -13.91 16.82 13.90
C GLU A 114 -14.48 15.46 13.47
N SER A 115 -13.65 14.42 13.56
CA SER A 115 -13.98 13.05 13.15
C SER A 115 -14.84 12.38 14.21
N GLU A 116 -16.12 12.16 13.93
CA GLU A 116 -17.02 11.41 14.83
C GLU A 116 -16.69 9.91 14.83
N LEU A 117 -17.13 9.19 15.88
CA LEU A 117 -17.07 7.73 15.93
C LEU A 117 -17.84 7.08 14.75
N ARG A 118 -17.28 6.03 14.17
CA ARG A 118 -18.04 5.06 13.37
C ARG A 118 -19.00 4.29 14.28
N ASN A 119 -20.10 3.84 13.70
CA ASN A 119 -21.17 3.13 14.39
C ASN A 119 -21.66 3.92 15.62
N LYS A 120 -21.77 5.26 15.51
CA LYS A 120 -22.07 6.14 16.67
C LYS A 120 -23.42 5.89 17.33
N LYS A 121 -24.32 5.20 16.63
CA LYS A 121 -25.65 4.82 17.15
C LYS A 121 -25.59 3.60 18.08
N ILE A 122 -24.49 2.85 18.10
CA ILE A 122 -24.30 1.71 19.00
C ILE A 122 -24.02 2.20 20.42
N ASN A 123 -24.72 1.61 21.39
CA ASN A 123 -24.57 1.95 22.81
C ASN A 123 -23.13 1.75 23.29
N ASN A 124 -22.66 2.62 24.19
CA ASN A 124 -21.30 2.54 24.74
C ASN A 124 -20.98 1.18 25.38
N THR A 125 -21.96 0.50 25.98
CA THR A 125 -21.79 -0.84 26.57
C THR A 125 -21.51 -1.93 25.54
N ASP A 126 -21.91 -1.73 24.28
CA ASP A 126 -21.76 -2.69 23.20
C ASP A 126 -20.59 -2.36 22.26
N ARG A 127 -19.99 -1.16 22.37
CA ARG A 127 -18.93 -0.72 21.44
C ARG A 127 -17.71 -1.65 21.42
N SER A 128 -17.37 -2.31 22.52
CA SER A 128 -16.27 -3.27 22.52
C SER A 128 -16.51 -4.46 21.59
N ARG A 129 -17.78 -4.79 21.29
CA ARG A 129 -18.17 -5.84 20.34
C ARG A 129 -17.97 -5.43 18.87
N LEU A 130 -17.66 -4.16 18.61
CA LEU A 130 -17.24 -3.68 17.28
C LEU A 130 -15.76 -3.96 16.99
N VAL A 131 -15.01 -4.41 17.99
CA VAL A 131 -13.62 -4.85 17.83
C VAL A 131 -13.62 -6.35 17.58
N ILE A 132 -13.01 -6.76 16.49
CA ILE A 132 -12.74 -8.17 16.21
C ILE A 132 -11.35 -8.46 16.76
N ASP A 133 -11.29 -9.02 17.96
CA ASP A 133 -10.03 -9.43 18.59
C ASP A 133 -9.78 -10.92 18.34
N GLY A 134 -8.75 -11.24 17.56
CA GLY A 134 -8.37 -12.63 17.27
C GLY A 134 -7.71 -13.33 18.46
N GLY A 135 -7.34 -12.58 19.50
CA GLY A 135 -6.61 -13.08 20.65
C GLY A 135 -5.14 -13.35 20.35
N THR A 136 -4.44 -13.89 21.35
CA THR A 136 -3.03 -14.26 21.25
C THR A 136 -2.88 -15.73 20.88
N VAL A 137 -2.10 -16.00 19.84
CA VAL A 137 -1.77 -17.36 19.36
C VAL A 137 -0.27 -17.56 19.43
N ALA A 138 0.17 -18.74 19.87
CA ALA A 138 1.57 -19.13 19.94
C ALA A 138 1.85 -20.36 19.08
N ILE A 139 3.02 -20.38 18.41
CA ILE A 139 3.45 -21.49 17.57
C ILE A 139 4.94 -21.76 17.76
N SER A 140 5.34 -23.02 17.68
CA SER A 140 6.73 -23.46 17.85
C SER A 140 7.02 -24.69 16.99
N GLY A 141 8.30 -24.92 16.70
CA GLY A 141 8.74 -26.07 15.91
C GLY A 141 8.97 -25.74 14.44
N VAL A 142 9.30 -26.77 13.66
CA VAL A 142 9.57 -26.67 12.21
C VAL A 142 8.42 -27.26 11.42
N ASN A 143 8.08 -26.67 10.28
CA ASN A 143 6.99 -27.12 9.40
C ASN A 143 5.66 -27.35 10.16
N THR A 144 5.36 -26.50 11.13
CA THR A 144 4.14 -26.60 11.95
C THR A 144 3.00 -25.86 11.26
N ASN A 145 1.81 -26.48 11.27
CA ASN A 145 0.62 -26.01 10.55
C ASN A 145 0.83 -25.82 9.03
N THR A 146 1.64 -26.65 8.38
CA THR A 146 1.96 -26.52 6.94
C THR A 146 0.73 -26.43 6.04
N GLU A 147 -0.38 -27.10 6.41
CA GLU A 147 -1.65 -27.10 5.65
C GLU A 147 -2.59 -25.93 5.99
N GLY A 148 -2.34 -25.18 7.08
CA GLY A 148 -3.18 -24.05 7.51
C GLY A 148 -4.59 -24.45 7.91
N ASN A 149 -4.76 -25.59 8.58
CA ASN A 149 -6.07 -26.11 8.96
C ASN A 149 -6.17 -26.49 10.43
N ASP A 150 -5.12 -26.21 11.21
CA ASP A 150 -5.10 -26.45 12.64
C ASP A 150 -5.72 -25.23 13.37
N PRO A 151 -6.87 -25.40 14.04
CA PRO A 151 -7.55 -24.31 14.73
C PRO A 151 -6.76 -23.75 15.92
N ASP A 152 -5.80 -24.51 16.48
CA ASP A 152 -4.96 -24.03 17.58
C ASP A 152 -4.03 -22.89 17.13
N PHE A 153 -3.81 -22.75 15.82
CA PHE A 153 -2.97 -21.73 15.21
C PHE A 153 -3.76 -20.71 14.36
N ALA A 154 -5.09 -20.69 14.47
CA ALA A 154 -5.98 -19.76 13.78
C ALA A 154 -6.40 -18.59 14.66
N PHE A 155 -6.62 -17.42 14.05
CA PHE A 155 -7.24 -16.25 14.69
C PHE A 155 -8.73 -16.20 14.34
N ASP A 156 -9.51 -17.18 14.80
CA ASP A 156 -10.94 -17.37 14.49
C ASP A 156 -11.88 -17.18 15.68
N ASN A 157 -11.33 -16.79 16.84
CA ASN A 157 -12.08 -16.52 18.07
C ASN A 157 -12.75 -15.14 18.09
N GLY A 158 -12.27 -14.19 17.27
CA GLY A 158 -12.83 -12.85 17.18
C GLY A 158 -14.24 -12.90 16.60
N THR A 159 -15.15 -12.08 17.13
CA THR A 159 -16.52 -11.96 16.63
C THR A 159 -16.85 -10.51 16.32
N PHE A 160 -17.88 -10.28 15.50
CA PHE A 160 -18.38 -8.95 15.19
C PHE A 160 -19.83 -8.76 15.66
N TYR A 161 -20.08 -7.57 16.23
CA TYR A 161 -21.36 -7.12 16.76
C TYR A 161 -22.55 -7.45 15.85
N SER A 162 -23.59 -8.01 16.47
CA SER A 162 -24.95 -8.15 15.94
C SER A 162 -25.98 -7.57 16.92
N PRO A 163 -27.01 -6.83 16.43
CA PRO A 163 -28.07 -6.28 17.29
C PRO A 163 -28.87 -7.32 18.07
N ASP A 164 -28.95 -8.56 17.59
CA ASP A 164 -29.68 -9.66 18.24
C ASP A 164 -28.86 -10.42 19.30
N GLY A 165 -27.60 -10.02 19.51
CA GLY A 165 -26.67 -10.67 20.43
C GLY A 165 -25.96 -11.91 19.87
N ASN A 166 -26.21 -12.28 18.60
CA ASN A 166 -25.60 -13.44 17.95
C ASN A 166 -24.39 -13.04 17.09
N ASP A 167 -23.38 -12.48 17.75
CA ASP A 167 -22.13 -12.04 17.10
C ASP A 167 -21.51 -13.19 16.29
N LYS A 168 -20.99 -12.87 15.09
CA LYS A 168 -20.48 -13.88 14.16
C LYS A 168 -18.96 -13.94 14.20
N PRO A 169 -18.35 -15.14 14.19
CA PRO A 169 -16.91 -15.29 14.07
C PRO A 169 -16.37 -14.62 12.81
N VAL A 170 -15.20 -14.00 12.94
CA VAL A 170 -14.45 -13.42 11.82
C VAL A 170 -13.03 -13.94 11.90
N TYR A 171 -12.62 -14.65 10.86
CA TYR A 171 -11.27 -15.20 10.75
C TYR A 171 -10.29 -14.09 10.35
N LEU A 172 -9.28 -13.84 11.18
CA LEU A 172 -8.27 -12.79 10.95
C LEU A 172 -6.93 -13.31 10.42
N GLY A 173 -6.77 -14.63 10.28
CA GLY A 173 -5.54 -15.24 9.79
C GLY A 173 -5.12 -16.51 10.55
N GLU A 174 -3.89 -16.92 10.32
CA GLU A 174 -3.27 -18.09 10.95
C GLU A 174 -1.74 -17.99 11.00
N LEU A 175 -1.14 -18.78 11.89
CA LEU A 175 0.32 -18.95 12.00
C LEU A 175 0.78 -20.28 11.41
N ARG A 176 1.94 -20.26 10.77
CA ARG A 176 2.69 -21.46 10.36
C ARG A 176 4.17 -21.27 10.69
N THR A 177 4.94 -22.36 10.68
CA THR A 177 6.42 -22.27 10.69
C THR A 177 7.03 -22.98 9.50
N ASP A 178 8.14 -22.45 8.98
CA ASP A 178 8.89 -23.11 7.91
C ASP A 178 9.90 -24.14 8.46
N GLY A 179 10.70 -24.73 7.57
CA GLY A 179 11.69 -25.75 7.91
C GLY A 179 12.84 -25.25 8.81
N ASN A 180 13.03 -23.93 8.91
CA ASN A 180 14.03 -23.30 9.79
C ASN A 180 13.41 -22.80 11.10
N GLY A 181 12.09 -22.97 11.30
CA GLY A 181 11.37 -22.43 12.44
C GLY A 181 11.08 -20.92 12.33
N CYS A 182 11.20 -20.34 11.14
CA CYS A 182 10.76 -18.98 10.88
C CYS A 182 9.23 -18.92 10.96
N LEU A 183 8.68 -17.82 11.46
CA LEU A 183 7.25 -17.60 11.49
C LEU A 183 6.75 -17.22 10.11
N LEU A 184 5.62 -17.80 9.70
CA LEU A 184 4.79 -17.32 8.60
C LEU A 184 3.45 -16.87 9.18
N PHE A 185 3.09 -15.62 8.95
CA PHE A 185 1.76 -15.09 9.26
C PHE A 185 0.98 -14.94 7.95
N LEU A 186 -0.21 -15.55 7.88
CA LEU A 186 -1.16 -15.36 6.78
C LEU A 186 -2.38 -14.62 7.33
N GLY A 187 -2.79 -13.54 6.66
CA GLY A 187 -3.97 -12.78 7.06
C GLY A 187 -5.31 -13.42 6.64
N GLY A 188 -6.38 -12.63 6.76
CA GLY A 188 -7.74 -12.99 6.37
C GLY A 188 -7.92 -13.31 4.87
N TYR A 189 -9.15 -13.69 4.52
CA TYR A 189 -9.53 -14.15 3.17
C TYR A 189 -10.08 -13.03 2.28
N GLY A 190 -10.12 -11.79 2.75
CA GLY A 190 -10.66 -10.62 2.04
C GLY A 190 -12.19 -10.54 2.12
N LEU A 191 -12.77 -11.12 3.17
CA LEU A 191 -14.20 -11.12 3.42
C LEU A 191 -14.62 -9.84 4.14
N SER A 192 -15.78 -9.32 3.75
CA SER A 192 -16.38 -8.14 4.38
C SER A 192 -17.88 -8.30 4.44
N ALA A 193 -18.48 -7.85 5.53
CA ALA A 193 -19.90 -8.02 5.77
C ALA A 193 -20.46 -6.87 6.61
N SER A 194 -21.77 -6.74 6.56
CA SER A 194 -22.57 -5.76 7.28
C SER A 194 -23.54 -6.50 8.20
N TYR A 195 -23.59 -6.16 9.49
CA TYR A 195 -24.51 -6.83 10.41
C TYR A 195 -25.99 -6.55 10.08
N ASP A 196 -26.27 -5.49 9.31
CA ASP A 196 -27.62 -5.05 8.93
C ASP A 196 -27.90 -5.25 7.44
N ASN A 197 -26.93 -5.80 6.69
CA ASN A 197 -26.97 -5.93 5.22
C ASN A 197 -27.17 -4.61 4.45
N GLU A 198 -26.94 -3.46 5.10
CA GLU A 198 -26.98 -2.15 4.45
C GLU A 198 -25.84 -1.99 3.44
N PRO A 199 -26.09 -1.37 2.26
CA PRO A 199 -25.05 -1.11 1.27
C PRO A 199 -24.00 -0.14 1.80
N ALA A 200 -22.75 -0.29 1.35
CA ALA A 200 -21.73 0.71 1.56
C ALA A 200 -22.06 1.98 0.76
N VAL A 201 -21.86 3.16 1.36
CA VAL A 201 -22.28 4.45 0.81
C VAL A 201 -21.15 5.44 0.65
N THR A 202 -19.99 5.22 1.28
CA THR A 202 -18.78 6.04 1.11
C THR A 202 -17.54 5.16 0.89
N PHE A 203 -16.43 5.77 0.50
CA PHE A 203 -15.16 5.08 0.29
C PHE A 203 -14.46 4.60 1.58
N ALA A 204 -14.78 5.18 2.75
CA ALA A 204 -14.03 4.89 3.97
C ALA A 204 -14.90 4.62 5.20
N ASN A 205 -16.05 5.26 5.31
CA ASN A 205 -16.85 5.29 6.53
C ASN A 205 -18.22 4.71 6.26
N ASN A 206 -18.37 3.42 6.51
CA ASN A 206 -19.63 2.70 6.34
C ASN A 206 -20.01 2.09 7.70
N ASP A 207 -20.98 2.72 8.37
CA ASP A 207 -21.60 2.12 9.57
C ASP A 207 -22.15 0.74 9.20
N THR A 208 -22.24 -0.14 10.20
CA THR A 208 -22.65 -1.55 10.15
C THR A 208 -21.64 -2.54 9.56
N TRP A 209 -20.60 -2.05 8.87
CA TRP A 209 -19.63 -2.90 8.18
C TRP A 209 -18.40 -3.28 9.03
N HIS A 210 -17.83 -4.43 8.70
CA HIS A 210 -16.48 -4.86 9.08
C HIS A 210 -15.76 -5.54 7.91
N ASP A 211 -14.47 -5.77 8.06
CA ASP A 211 -13.66 -6.62 7.18
C ASP A 211 -12.74 -7.53 8.01
N ASP A 212 -11.92 -8.34 7.34
CA ASP A 212 -11.01 -9.33 7.94
C ASP A 212 -9.53 -8.94 7.83
N THR A 213 -9.23 -7.67 7.57
CA THR A 213 -7.87 -7.13 7.77
C THR A 213 -7.57 -7.00 9.26
N SER A 214 -6.30 -6.94 9.64
CA SER A 214 -5.90 -6.89 11.05
C SER A 214 -4.47 -6.43 11.18
N ASP A 215 -4.06 -6.05 12.37
CA ASP A 215 -2.65 -5.86 12.70
C ASP A 215 -2.37 -6.16 14.17
N GLY A 216 -1.11 -6.34 14.52
CA GLY A 216 -0.71 -6.41 15.92
C GLY A 216 0.70 -6.89 16.18
N PRO A 217 1.05 -7.05 17.48
CA PRO A 217 2.39 -7.42 17.90
C PRO A 217 2.80 -8.84 17.48
N VAL A 218 4.07 -8.97 17.08
CA VAL A 218 4.80 -10.23 16.91
C VAL A 218 5.95 -10.27 17.92
N ASP A 219 5.95 -11.28 18.77
CA ASP A 219 6.97 -11.52 19.79
C ASP A 219 7.56 -12.93 19.63
N ALA A 220 8.77 -13.14 20.15
CA ALA A 220 9.44 -14.42 20.05
C ALA A 220 10.36 -14.68 21.24
N LYS A 221 10.47 -15.94 21.59
CA LYS A 221 11.40 -16.46 22.59
C LYS A 221 12.25 -17.55 21.98
N ILE A 222 13.56 -17.50 22.22
CA ILE A 222 14.47 -18.57 21.82
C ILE A 222 15.22 -19.12 23.04
N LYS A 223 15.19 -20.44 23.21
CA LYS A 223 16.06 -21.17 24.13
C LYS A 223 17.17 -21.83 23.34
N LEU A 224 18.37 -21.26 23.40
CA LEU A 224 19.54 -21.80 22.72
C LEU A 224 19.92 -23.17 23.27
N LYS A 225 20.60 -23.97 22.45
CA LYS A 225 21.17 -25.27 22.87
C LYS A 225 22.17 -25.15 24.03
N THR A 226 22.75 -23.97 24.24
CA THR A 226 23.60 -23.64 25.41
C THR A 226 22.80 -23.57 26.71
N GLY A 227 21.47 -23.49 26.64
CA GLY A 227 20.56 -23.33 27.76
C GLY A 227 20.13 -21.89 28.02
N GLU A 228 20.78 -20.91 27.38
CA GLU A 228 20.41 -19.50 27.46
C GLU A 228 19.05 -19.25 26.82
N VAL A 229 18.31 -18.30 27.39
CA VAL A 229 16.95 -17.96 26.97
C VAL A 229 16.90 -16.46 26.70
N PHE A 230 16.48 -16.10 25.49
CA PHE A 230 16.32 -14.71 25.07
C PHE A 230 14.87 -14.45 24.69
N GLU A 231 14.32 -13.34 25.20
CA GLU A 231 13.14 -12.71 24.64
C GLU A 231 13.61 -11.76 23.53
N ALA A 232 13.06 -11.90 22.33
CA ALA A 232 13.46 -11.09 21.20
C ALA A 232 12.88 -9.68 21.29
N THR A 233 13.59 -8.70 20.73
CA THR A 233 13.03 -7.39 20.43
C THR A 233 11.89 -7.57 19.42
N GLY A 234 10.68 -7.19 19.83
CA GLY A 234 9.44 -7.43 19.10
C GLY A 234 9.36 -6.76 17.72
N ALA A 235 8.43 -7.26 16.92
CA ALA A 235 8.04 -6.74 15.61
C ALA A 235 6.52 -6.50 15.55
N TRP A 236 6.03 -6.06 14.40
CA TRP A 236 4.60 -5.87 14.12
C TRP A 236 4.22 -6.59 12.82
N VAL A 237 2.97 -7.02 12.72
CA VAL A 237 2.40 -7.53 11.46
C VAL A 237 1.13 -6.78 11.13
N LEU A 238 0.88 -6.53 9.85
CA LEU A 238 -0.40 -6.02 9.35
C LEU A 238 -0.86 -6.82 8.13
N THR A 239 -2.18 -6.98 8.00
CA THR A 239 -2.85 -7.56 6.85
C THR A 239 -3.45 -6.43 6.01
N ALA A 240 -2.96 -6.28 4.80
CA ALA A 240 -3.42 -5.28 3.84
C ALA A 240 -4.33 -5.87 2.75
N PRO A 241 -4.99 -5.02 1.94
CA PRO A 241 -5.57 -5.42 0.65
C PRO A 241 -4.55 -6.13 -0.26
N PRO A 242 -5.00 -6.84 -1.32
CA PRO A 242 -4.11 -7.40 -2.31
C PRO A 242 -3.24 -6.33 -2.98
N ASP A 243 -2.05 -6.71 -3.41
CA ASP A 243 -1.25 -5.91 -4.33
C ASP A 243 -1.60 -6.34 -5.76
N TYR A 244 -2.29 -5.48 -6.49
CA TYR A 244 -2.70 -5.77 -7.86
C TYR A 244 -1.63 -5.46 -8.91
N SER A 245 -0.46 -4.97 -8.49
CA SER A 245 0.71 -4.84 -9.36
C SER A 245 2.03 -5.09 -8.60
N PRO A 246 2.27 -6.31 -8.10
CA PRO A 246 3.50 -6.64 -7.39
C PRO A 246 4.74 -6.28 -8.20
N GLY A 247 5.69 -5.58 -7.57
CA GLY A 247 6.94 -5.13 -8.22
C GLY A 247 6.82 -3.81 -8.99
N ILE A 248 5.65 -3.17 -9.01
CA ILE A 248 5.51 -1.76 -9.38
C ILE A 248 5.49 -0.93 -8.09
N GLN A 249 6.61 -0.29 -7.78
CA GLN A 249 6.74 0.50 -6.55
C GLN A 249 6.11 1.89 -6.66
N ALA A 250 5.58 2.37 -5.54
CA ALA A 250 5.10 3.75 -5.41
C ALA A 250 6.25 4.76 -5.60
N PHE A 251 5.93 5.98 -6.02
CA PHE A 251 6.91 7.09 -6.05
C PHE A 251 7.59 7.29 -4.69
N VAL A 252 6.80 7.18 -3.62
CA VAL A 252 7.25 7.16 -2.24
C VAL A 252 6.73 5.86 -1.62
N THR A 253 7.63 4.99 -1.19
CA THR A 253 7.28 3.71 -0.57
C THR A 253 7.07 3.85 0.93
N GLY A 254 6.53 2.82 1.58
CA GLY A 254 6.49 2.76 3.04
C GLY A 254 7.88 2.75 3.66
N TYR A 255 8.89 2.24 2.95
CA TYR A 255 10.28 2.33 3.42
C TYR A 255 10.77 3.78 3.41
N ASP A 256 10.52 4.52 2.33
CA ASP A 256 10.87 5.94 2.24
C ASP A 256 10.22 6.75 3.37
N LEU A 257 8.93 6.50 3.65
CA LEU A 257 8.21 7.10 4.76
C LEU A 257 8.92 6.87 6.10
N LEU A 258 9.25 5.62 6.41
CA LEU A 258 9.84 5.28 7.70
C LEU A 258 11.32 5.65 7.80
N ALA A 259 12.04 5.73 6.69
CA ALA A 259 13.38 6.31 6.64
C ALA A 259 13.34 7.82 6.97
N GLN A 260 12.36 8.56 6.45
CA GLN A 260 12.12 9.95 6.85
C GLN A 260 11.76 10.03 8.35
N THR A 261 10.83 9.20 8.82
CA THR A 261 10.45 9.18 10.25
C THR A 261 11.66 8.90 11.16
N ALA A 262 12.55 7.99 10.77
CA ALA A 262 13.77 7.70 11.50
C ALA A 262 14.74 8.90 11.53
N ALA A 263 14.85 9.64 10.42
CA ALA A 263 15.60 10.89 10.38
C ALA A 263 14.99 11.96 11.31
N ASP A 264 13.66 12.09 11.34
CA ASP A 264 12.93 13.01 12.21
C ASP A 264 13.06 12.64 13.70
N MET A 265 13.29 11.36 14.00
CA MET A 265 13.67 10.88 15.34
C MET A 265 15.12 11.19 15.73
N GLY A 266 15.93 11.74 14.83
CA GLY A 266 17.37 11.92 15.02
C GLY A 266 18.18 10.63 14.92
N GLN A 267 17.60 9.57 14.34
CA GLN A 267 18.21 8.24 14.18
C GLN A 267 18.19 7.83 12.69
N SER A 268 18.70 8.71 11.83
CA SER A 268 18.72 8.49 10.39
C SER A 268 19.35 7.15 10.04
N VAL A 269 18.66 6.39 9.19
CA VAL A 269 19.18 5.16 8.54
C VAL A 269 19.76 5.45 7.15
N LEU A 270 19.81 6.72 6.76
CA LEU A 270 20.22 7.21 5.47
C LEU A 270 21.62 7.85 5.56
N PRO A 271 22.52 7.66 4.57
CA PRO A 271 23.82 8.30 4.55
C PRO A 271 23.73 9.82 4.34
N ALA A 272 24.77 10.57 4.69
CA ALA A 272 24.77 12.03 4.46
C ALA A 272 24.86 12.42 2.97
N ILE A 273 25.58 11.60 2.18
CA ILE A 273 25.75 11.78 0.74
C ILE A 273 25.06 10.60 0.05
N PRO A 274 24.11 10.85 -0.88
CA PRO A 274 23.41 9.77 -1.56
C PRO A 274 24.34 9.00 -2.50
N GLU A 275 24.12 7.69 -2.56
CA GLU A 275 24.69 6.81 -3.58
C GLU A 275 23.69 6.63 -4.73
N PHE A 276 24.18 6.72 -5.97
CA PHE A 276 23.32 6.82 -7.15
C PHE A 276 22.40 5.61 -7.29
N TRP A 277 22.89 4.39 -7.20
CA TRP A 277 22.07 3.21 -7.47
C TRP A 277 21.12 2.84 -6.34
N GLU A 278 21.49 3.10 -5.09
CA GLU A 278 20.65 2.77 -3.95
C GLU A 278 19.64 3.86 -3.60
N HIS A 279 20.02 5.15 -3.80
CA HIS A 279 19.25 6.27 -3.29
C HIS A 279 18.66 7.16 -4.37
N ILE A 280 19.30 7.33 -5.54
CA ILE A 280 18.79 8.24 -6.59
C ILE A 280 18.02 7.51 -7.68
N TYR A 281 18.65 6.50 -8.29
CA TYR A 281 18.12 5.78 -9.43
C TYR A 281 16.74 5.15 -9.16
N PRO A 282 16.45 4.56 -7.98
CA PRO A 282 15.12 4.03 -7.69
C PRO A 282 14.03 5.09 -7.79
N MET A 283 14.28 6.32 -7.33
CA MET A 283 13.32 7.43 -7.46
C MET A 283 13.04 7.79 -8.92
N LEU A 284 14.08 7.78 -9.76
CA LEU A 284 13.97 8.11 -11.18
C LEU A 284 13.34 6.97 -12.00
N GLU A 285 13.63 5.71 -11.67
CA GLU A 285 13.10 4.52 -12.32
C GLU A 285 11.62 4.30 -12.02
N ARG A 286 11.14 4.70 -10.83
CA ARG A 286 9.72 4.67 -10.47
C ARG A 286 8.85 5.51 -11.41
N MET A 287 9.40 6.56 -12.05
CA MET A 287 8.66 7.41 -12.99
C MET A 287 8.15 6.64 -14.23
N PRO A 288 9.00 6.05 -15.09
CA PRO A 288 8.55 5.21 -16.19
C PRO A 288 7.81 3.96 -15.71
N LEU A 289 8.20 3.37 -14.56
CA LEU A 289 7.58 2.16 -14.01
C LEU A 289 6.10 2.37 -13.69
N ASN A 290 5.74 3.51 -13.11
CA ASN A 290 4.34 3.87 -12.83
C ASN A 290 3.50 4.07 -14.11
N GLY A 291 4.12 4.16 -15.29
CA GLY A 291 3.43 4.17 -16.57
C GLY A 291 2.71 2.87 -16.91
N TRP A 292 3.06 1.75 -16.27
CA TRP A 292 2.37 0.47 -16.49
C TRP A 292 0.99 0.39 -15.83
N VAL A 293 0.71 1.28 -14.87
CA VAL A 293 -0.54 1.31 -14.09
C VAL A 293 -1.38 2.57 -14.32
N ASN A 294 -0.86 3.54 -15.08
CA ASN A 294 -1.56 4.78 -15.40
C ASN A 294 -1.19 5.30 -16.78
N ALA A 295 -2.19 5.54 -17.64
CA ALA A 295 -1.94 5.92 -19.03
C ALA A 295 -1.42 7.36 -19.20
N GLY A 296 -1.66 8.25 -18.22
CA GLY A 296 -1.10 9.60 -18.21
C GLY A 296 0.40 9.57 -17.99
N ILE A 297 0.83 8.81 -16.99
CA ILE A 297 2.26 8.58 -16.69
C ILE A 297 2.93 7.83 -17.85
N PHE A 298 2.26 6.84 -18.45
CA PHE A 298 2.76 6.14 -19.64
C PHE A 298 3.09 7.11 -20.79
N LYS A 299 2.20 8.06 -21.07
CA LYS A 299 2.40 9.03 -22.16
C LYS A 299 3.53 10.02 -21.86
N GLN A 300 3.73 10.38 -20.60
CA GLN A 300 4.73 11.36 -20.19
C GLN A 300 6.13 10.75 -20.02
N ASN A 301 6.22 9.56 -19.41
CA ASN A 301 7.48 8.94 -18.99
C ASN A 301 7.65 7.49 -19.44
N GLY A 302 6.63 6.86 -20.01
CA GLY A 302 6.71 5.47 -20.47
C GLY A 302 7.66 5.26 -21.66
N TRP A 303 7.80 4.00 -22.08
CA TRP A 303 8.66 3.62 -23.20
C TRP A 303 8.40 4.45 -24.46
N GLY A 304 9.47 4.90 -25.11
CA GLY A 304 9.41 5.75 -26.31
C GLY A 304 9.09 7.23 -26.06
N SER A 305 8.78 7.63 -24.82
CA SER A 305 8.58 9.03 -24.47
C SER A 305 9.92 9.75 -24.20
N PRO A 306 10.01 11.08 -24.42
CA PRO A 306 11.17 11.87 -24.03
C PRO A 306 11.42 11.90 -22.51
N GLY A 307 10.39 11.61 -21.70
CA GLY A 307 10.48 11.57 -20.23
C GLY A 307 10.90 10.21 -19.67
N ASN A 308 11.23 9.23 -20.52
CA ASN A 308 11.71 7.94 -20.05
C ASN A 308 13.15 8.03 -19.50
N LEU A 309 13.28 7.90 -18.18
CA LEU A 309 14.56 8.02 -17.47
C LEU A 309 15.31 6.68 -17.30
N SER A 310 14.72 5.56 -17.72
CA SER A 310 15.29 4.22 -17.50
C SER A 310 16.03 3.62 -18.69
N THR A 311 16.17 4.33 -19.82
CA THR A 311 16.96 3.80 -20.95
C THR A 311 18.45 3.75 -20.60
N PRO A 312 19.21 2.74 -21.08
CA PRO A 312 20.65 2.64 -20.80
C PRO A 312 21.42 3.93 -21.09
N GLU A 313 21.10 4.62 -22.19
CA GLU A 313 21.73 5.88 -22.58
C GLU A 313 21.37 7.03 -21.63
N MET A 314 20.14 7.07 -21.13
CA MET A 314 19.73 8.09 -20.17
C MET A 314 20.39 7.82 -18.81
N VAL A 315 20.32 6.58 -18.31
CA VAL A 315 20.94 6.20 -17.03
C VAL A 315 22.44 6.50 -17.02
N ALA A 316 23.16 6.23 -18.10
CA ALA A 316 24.59 6.56 -18.22
C ALA A 316 24.88 8.07 -18.12
N LYS A 317 23.93 8.94 -18.51
CA LYS A 317 24.05 10.39 -18.31
C LYS A 317 23.72 10.80 -16.88
N LEU A 318 22.69 10.18 -16.30
CA LEU A 318 22.20 10.51 -14.95
C LEU A 318 23.17 10.06 -13.84
N SER A 319 23.92 8.98 -14.07
CA SER A 319 24.94 8.45 -13.14
C SER A 319 26.30 9.14 -13.28
N ASN A 320 26.49 10.02 -14.25
CA ASN A 320 27.74 10.75 -14.46
C ASN A 320 27.82 11.94 -13.49
N ASP A 321 28.82 11.93 -12.61
CA ASP A 321 29.04 12.91 -11.53
C ASP A 321 29.77 14.18 -11.99
N SER A 322 30.26 14.23 -13.24
CA SER A 322 30.89 15.43 -13.79
C SER A 322 29.87 16.53 -14.13
N ASP A 323 30.40 17.73 -14.39
CA ASP A 323 29.62 18.91 -14.80
C ASP A 323 28.98 18.76 -16.20
N GLN A 324 29.38 17.75 -16.99
CA GLN A 324 28.88 17.54 -18.35
C GLN A 324 27.35 17.48 -18.43
N TYR A 325 26.72 16.89 -17.41
CA TYR A 325 25.25 16.69 -17.35
C TYR A 325 24.58 17.50 -16.25
N PHE A 326 25.25 18.49 -15.67
CA PHE A 326 24.71 19.34 -14.60
C PHE A 326 23.32 19.92 -14.98
N GLU A 327 23.20 20.56 -16.14
CA GLU A 327 21.93 21.17 -16.57
C GLU A 327 20.81 20.14 -16.80
N LEU A 328 21.16 18.91 -17.24
CA LEU A 328 20.19 17.82 -17.37
C LEU A 328 19.66 17.40 -16.01
N ARG A 329 20.55 17.19 -15.02
CA ARG A 329 20.13 16.82 -13.66
C ARG A 329 19.30 17.93 -13.01
N GLN A 330 19.69 19.20 -13.21
CA GLN A 330 18.90 20.36 -12.76
C GLN A 330 17.51 20.42 -13.40
N ALA A 331 17.40 20.17 -14.71
CA ALA A 331 16.12 20.16 -15.41
C ALA A 331 15.19 19.04 -14.92
N ILE A 332 15.74 17.89 -14.54
CA ILE A 332 14.97 16.79 -13.94
C ILE A 332 14.57 17.12 -12.51
N PHE A 333 15.49 17.60 -11.67
CA PHE A 333 15.19 17.99 -10.29
C PHE A 333 14.06 19.03 -10.18
N ARG A 334 14.05 20.03 -11.07
CA ARG A 334 13.00 21.06 -11.12
C ARG A 334 11.60 20.51 -11.45
N GLN A 335 11.49 19.24 -11.88
CA GLN A 335 10.21 18.59 -12.09
C GLN A 335 9.62 18.02 -10.80
N PHE A 336 10.34 18.00 -9.68
CA PHE A 336 9.85 17.48 -8.41
C PHE A 336 9.22 18.57 -7.56
N ARG A 337 8.05 18.27 -6.99
CA ARG A 337 7.34 19.15 -6.06
C ARG A 337 8.14 19.31 -4.77
N ASN A 338 8.26 20.55 -4.31
CA ASN A 338 8.97 20.86 -3.06
C ASN A 338 8.08 20.49 -1.84
N PRO A 339 8.58 19.68 -0.89
CA PRO A 339 7.84 19.24 0.29
C PRO A 339 7.54 20.34 1.32
N ASP A 340 8.05 21.56 1.16
CA ASP A 340 7.70 22.71 2.00
C ASP A 340 6.26 23.20 1.78
N TYR A 341 5.65 22.87 0.63
CA TYR A 341 4.29 23.25 0.27
C TYR A 341 4.00 24.76 0.34
N LEU A 342 4.97 25.60 -0.02
CA LEU A 342 4.81 27.07 0.00
C LEU A 342 3.86 27.58 -1.10
N THR A 343 3.84 26.90 -2.25
CA THR A 343 3.01 27.26 -3.41
C THR A 343 2.47 26.01 -4.08
N MET A 344 1.29 26.10 -4.70
CA MET A 344 0.73 24.99 -5.45
C MET A 344 1.55 24.74 -6.73
N GLN A 345 2.01 23.50 -6.88
CA GLN A 345 2.84 23.02 -8.00
C GLN A 345 2.16 21.78 -8.61
N ALA A 346 0.99 21.96 -9.20
CA ALA A 346 0.10 20.87 -9.57
C ALA A 346 0.71 19.95 -10.64
N GLU A 347 1.45 20.54 -11.58
CA GLU A 347 2.08 19.91 -12.75
C GLU A 347 3.37 19.12 -12.45
N LEU A 348 3.91 19.23 -11.24
CA LEU A 348 5.17 18.59 -10.84
C LEU A 348 4.97 17.14 -10.36
N PHE A 349 6.06 16.38 -10.32
CA PHE A 349 6.10 15.01 -9.81
C PHE A 349 6.07 14.95 -8.28
N PRO A 350 5.43 13.90 -7.72
CA PRO A 350 4.60 12.90 -8.42
C PRO A 350 3.24 13.47 -8.88
N PRO A 351 2.65 12.99 -10.00
CA PRO A 351 1.34 13.42 -10.50
C PRO A 351 0.21 12.73 -9.72
N VAL A 352 0.28 12.83 -8.39
CA VAL A 352 -0.55 12.13 -7.42
C VAL A 352 -1.26 13.15 -6.54
N TYR A 353 -2.52 12.89 -6.17
CA TYR A 353 -3.24 13.71 -5.19
C TYR A 353 -2.49 13.76 -3.85
N GLY A 354 -2.80 14.73 -3.01
CA GLY A 354 -2.15 14.91 -1.71
C GLY A 354 -3.12 14.76 -0.54
N ASP A 355 -2.56 14.66 0.66
CA ASP A 355 -3.30 14.50 1.91
C ASP A 355 -4.31 15.62 2.18
N GLY A 356 -4.06 16.83 1.66
CA GLY A 356 -4.88 18.02 1.88
C GLY A 356 -6.12 18.12 0.99
N LEU A 357 -6.35 17.13 0.12
CA LEU A 357 -7.46 17.16 -0.83
C LEU A 357 -8.82 17.04 -0.13
N GLN A 358 -9.45 18.18 0.15
CA GLN A 358 -10.76 18.25 0.81
C GLN A 358 -11.92 18.49 -0.16
N SER A 359 -11.66 19.05 -1.35
CA SER A 359 -12.70 19.22 -2.35
C SER A 359 -12.19 19.12 -3.78
N PHE A 360 -13.10 18.70 -4.67
CA PHE A 360 -12.84 18.68 -6.10
C PHE A 360 -13.08 20.03 -6.81
N LYS A 361 -13.11 21.15 -6.06
CA LYS A 361 -13.34 22.49 -6.64
C LYS A 361 -12.10 22.99 -7.40
N SER A 362 -12.32 23.58 -8.58
CA SER A 362 -11.25 24.16 -9.42
C SER A 362 -10.66 25.45 -8.85
N SER A 363 -11.37 26.12 -7.93
CA SER A 363 -10.89 27.30 -7.20
C SER A 363 -9.98 26.96 -6.02
N ASP A 364 -9.80 25.68 -5.69
CA ASP A 364 -8.94 25.26 -4.60
C ASP A 364 -7.45 25.41 -5.00
N THR A 365 -6.71 26.13 -4.17
CA THR A 365 -5.30 26.48 -4.40
C THR A 365 -4.38 25.91 -3.33
N ASP A 366 -4.87 24.97 -2.50
CA ASP A 366 -4.07 24.33 -1.48
C ASP A 366 -2.91 23.54 -2.11
N PRO A 367 -1.64 23.86 -1.79
CA PRO A 367 -0.49 23.11 -2.27
C PRO A 367 -0.51 21.63 -1.90
N ARG A 368 -1.13 21.24 -0.77
CA ARG A 368 -1.24 19.85 -0.30
C ARG A 368 -2.37 19.07 -0.98
N ASN A 369 -3.06 19.65 -1.95
CA ASN A 369 -3.92 18.89 -2.87
C ASN A 369 -3.13 17.89 -3.74
N PHE A 370 -1.80 18.02 -3.81
CA PHE A 370 -0.91 17.16 -4.58
C PHE A 370 0.28 16.72 -3.71
N MET A 371 0.63 15.44 -3.75
CA MET A 371 1.68 14.88 -2.90
C MET A 371 3.07 15.32 -3.35
N ALA A 372 3.97 15.72 -2.45
CA ALA A 372 5.40 15.85 -2.72
C ALA A 372 6.17 14.56 -2.37
N VAL A 373 7.38 14.40 -2.91
CA VAL A 373 8.35 13.41 -2.39
C VAL A 373 8.71 13.74 -0.92
N MET A 374 9.32 12.79 -0.19
CA MET A 374 9.75 13.04 1.19
C MET A 374 10.85 14.10 1.27
N PRO A 375 10.99 14.83 2.40
CA PRO A 375 12.07 15.81 2.59
C PRO A 375 13.47 15.29 2.24
N PHE A 376 13.86 14.11 2.73
CA PHE A 376 15.16 13.52 2.40
C PHE A 376 15.30 13.19 0.91
N GLN A 377 14.22 12.73 0.25
CA GLN A 377 14.22 12.44 -1.19
C GLN A 377 14.45 13.72 -2.00
N TYR A 378 13.79 14.81 -1.61
CA TYR A 378 13.99 16.11 -2.24
C TYR A 378 15.43 16.62 -2.05
N GLU A 379 15.98 16.49 -0.84
CA GLU A 379 17.37 16.84 -0.55
C GLU A 379 18.35 15.99 -1.37
N TYR A 380 18.14 14.68 -1.45
CA TYR A 380 18.96 13.78 -2.24
C TYR A 380 18.91 14.10 -3.73
N LEU A 381 17.73 14.37 -4.28
CA LEU A 381 17.59 14.83 -5.67
C LEU A 381 18.31 16.16 -5.89
N GLN A 382 18.29 17.07 -4.91
CA GLN A 382 19.03 18.33 -4.98
C GLN A 382 20.55 18.10 -4.94
N GLN A 383 21.04 17.24 -4.05
CA GLN A 383 22.46 16.87 -3.98
C GLN A 383 22.92 16.23 -5.28
N TRP A 384 22.17 15.27 -5.82
CA TRP A 384 22.39 14.65 -7.12
C TRP A 384 22.43 15.69 -8.25
N ALA A 385 21.44 16.58 -8.29
CA ALA A 385 21.39 17.64 -9.29
C ALA A 385 22.60 18.58 -9.24
N ASN A 386 23.16 18.76 -8.05
CA ASN A 386 24.37 19.55 -7.82
C ASN A 386 25.69 18.76 -8.02
N GLY A 387 25.63 17.48 -8.37
CA GLY A 387 26.82 16.63 -8.52
C GLY A 387 27.42 16.11 -7.20
N ASN A 388 26.70 16.26 -6.08
CA ASN A 388 27.13 15.78 -4.77
C ASN A 388 26.55 14.39 -4.46
N PHE A 389 27.04 13.37 -5.15
CA PHE A 389 26.61 11.98 -4.94
C PHE A 389 27.78 11.03 -5.24
N THR A 390 27.69 9.80 -4.73
CA THR A 390 28.63 8.73 -5.12
C THR A 390 27.97 7.80 -6.14
N ILE A 391 28.73 7.20 -7.05
CA ILE A 391 28.14 6.35 -8.10
C ILE A 391 27.85 4.94 -7.60
N GLY A 392 28.67 4.41 -6.67
CA GLY A 392 28.56 3.02 -6.22
C GLY A 392 28.68 1.98 -7.35
N THR A 393 28.10 0.80 -7.15
CA THR A 393 28.04 -0.28 -8.15
C THR A 393 26.58 -0.61 -8.41
N ARG A 394 26.19 -0.70 -9.69
CA ARG A 394 24.82 -1.11 -10.04
C ARG A 394 24.51 -2.45 -9.38
N PRO A 395 23.46 -2.56 -8.55
CA PRO A 395 23.10 -3.80 -7.89
C PRO A 395 22.89 -4.89 -8.95
N GLY A 396 23.64 -5.99 -8.82
CA GLY A 396 23.37 -7.23 -9.53
C GLY A 396 22.58 -8.18 -8.63
N THR A 397 22.14 -9.30 -9.20
CA THR A 397 21.58 -10.40 -8.40
C THR A 397 22.66 -10.94 -7.47
N ARG A 398 22.44 -10.82 -6.17
CA ARG A 398 23.27 -11.43 -5.12
C ARG A 398 22.53 -12.63 -4.56
N ARG A 399 23.26 -13.58 -3.97
CA ARG A 399 22.61 -14.68 -3.23
C ARG A 399 22.46 -14.28 -1.77
N TRP A 400 21.42 -14.79 -1.12
CA TRP A 400 21.13 -14.50 0.29
C TRP A 400 22.33 -14.84 1.20
N GLU A 401 23.01 -15.95 0.93
CA GLU A 401 24.18 -16.41 1.68
C GLU A 401 25.45 -15.57 1.48
N ASP A 402 25.49 -14.69 0.46
CA ASP A 402 26.68 -13.90 0.12
C ASP A 402 26.68 -12.49 0.74
N ILE A 403 25.59 -12.08 1.40
CA ILE A 403 25.47 -10.77 2.06
C ILE A 403 25.65 -10.87 3.58
N ALA A 404 26.12 -9.78 4.19
CA ALA A 404 26.37 -9.76 5.63
C ALA A 404 25.07 -9.90 6.44
N PRO A 405 25.07 -10.53 7.62
CA PRO A 405 23.85 -10.68 8.43
C PRO A 405 23.11 -9.38 8.76
N ALA A 406 23.83 -8.27 8.96
CA ALA A 406 23.22 -6.95 9.15
C ALA A 406 22.51 -6.45 7.88
N GLU A 407 23.09 -6.72 6.71
CA GLU A 407 22.50 -6.39 5.41
C GLU A 407 21.27 -7.27 5.12
N GLN A 408 21.32 -8.56 5.49
CA GLN A 408 20.17 -9.46 5.44
C GLN A 408 18.99 -8.90 6.24
N ALA A 409 19.22 -8.53 7.50
CA ALA A 409 18.20 -7.94 8.37
C ALA A 409 17.60 -6.65 7.77
N ALA A 410 18.46 -5.76 7.24
CA ALA A 410 18.03 -4.53 6.59
C ALA A 410 17.23 -4.77 5.30
N HIS A 411 17.62 -5.78 4.50
CA HIS A 411 16.86 -6.18 3.32
C HIS A 411 15.47 -6.69 3.67
N LEU A 412 15.30 -7.48 4.74
CA LEU A 412 13.98 -7.94 5.18
C LEU A 412 13.07 -6.77 5.55
N ASP A 413 13.59 -5.80 6.31
CA ASP A 413 12.85 -4.59 6.66
C ASP A 413 12.43 -3.81 5.39
N ARG A 414 13.34 -3.71 4.42
CA ARG A 414 13.13 -2.96 3.19
C ARG A 414 12.17 -3.67 2.23
N THR A 415 12.34 -4.95 1.94
CA THR A 415 11.47 -5.69 0.99
C THR A 415 10.02 -5.73 1.46
N SER A 416 9.78 -5.79 2.77
CA SER A 416 8.42 -5.73 3.31
C SER A 416 7.74 -4.37 3.11
N LEU A 417 8.50 -3.28 3.04
CA LEU A 417 7.98 -1.90 3.03
C LEU A 417 8.09 -1.20 1.67
N ASP A 418 9.03 -1.59 0.82
CA ASP A 418 9.16 -1.08 -0.55
C ASP A 418 7.94 -1.44 -1.41
N GLU A 419 7.28 -2.55 -1.08
CA GLU A 419 5.99 -2.95 -1.66
C GLU A 419 4.80 -2.42 -0.87
N THR A 420 4.91 -1.25 -0.23
CA THR A 420 3.78 -0.50 0.35
C THR A 420 3.84 0.98 -0.05
N ILE A 421 2.73 1.71 0.05
CA ILE A 421 2.73 3.15 -0.26
C ILE A 421 3.20 3.98 0.95
N GLY A 422 3.98 5.04 0.71
CA GLY A 422 4.35 6.04 1.71
C GLY A 422 3.44 7.28 1.71
N GLY A 423 2.41 7.28 0.87
CA GLY A 423 1.45 8.36 0.71
C GLY A 423 0.88 8.44 -0.72
N PRO A 424 -0.04 9.38 -0.99
CA PRO A 424 -0.69 10.26 -0.02
C PRO A 424 -1.56 9.47 0.96
N PHE A 425 -1.98 10.09 2.05
CA PHE A 425 -2.84 9.48 3.05
C PHE A 425 -4.26 10.03 3.01
N HIS A 426 -5.12 9.35 2.24
CA HIS A 426 -6.54 9.66 2.10
C HIS A 426 -7.47 8.41 2.00
N PRO A 427 -7.41 7.39 2.88
CA PRO A 427 -6.46 7.19 3.96
C PRO A 427 -5.14 6.56 3.49
N GLY A 428 -5.10 5.87 2.36
CA GLY A 428 -3.93 5.10 1.92
C GLY A 428 -4.35 3.73 1.38
N CYS A 429 -3.50 2.72 1.50
CA CYS A 429 -3.83 1.35 1.09
C CYS A 429 -3.57 0.35 2.22
N GLU A 430 -2.32 0.21 2.66
CA GLU A 430 -1.94 -0.73 3.73
C GLU A 430 -2.10 -0.13 5.14
N PHE A 431 -1.70 1.13 5.28
CA PHE A 431 -1.72 1.92 6.50
C PHE A 431 -1.84 3.42 6.14
N THR A 432 -1.80 4.31 7.15
CA THR A 432 -1.99 5.75 6.94
C THR A 432 -1.04 6.62 7.77
N TRP A 433 -1.30 7.93 7.82
CA TRP A 433 -0.48 8.99 8.39
C TRP A 433 0.05 8.78 9.83
N PRO A 434 -0.55 7.97 10.73
CA PRO A 434 0.10 7.60 12.00
C PRO A 434 1.53 7.07 11.82
N MET A 435 1.81 6.40 10.70
CA MET A 435 3.12 5.81 10.42
C MET A 435 4.24 6.85 10.22
N ARG A 436 3.93 8.14 10.02
CA ARG A 436 4.92 9.23 10.01
C ARG A 436 5.06 9.97 11.34
N GLN A 437 4.47 9.44 12.42
CA GLN A 437 4.50 10.09 13.72
C GLN A 437 5.56 9.43 14.60
N THR A 438 6.58 10.19 14.98
CA THR A 438 7.75 9.67 15.72
C THR A 438 7.39 9.07 17.08
N ILE A 439 6.33 9.58 17.73
CA ILE A 439 5.82 9.08 19.01
C ILE A 439 5.34 7.62 18.94
N LEU A 440 4.97 7.14 17.75
CA LEU A 440 4.57 5.74 17.50
C LEU A 440 5.72 4.75 17.69
N TYR A 441 6.97 5.21 17.61
CA TYR A 441 8.15 4.35 17.54
C TYR A 441 8.99 4.40 18.82
N SER A 442 9.63 3.27 19.13
CA SER A 442 10.62 3.13 20.21
C SER A 442 12.07 3.21 19.67
N ALA A 443 12.26 2.82 18.42
CA ALA A 443 13.47 2.93 17.60
C ALA A 443 13.03 2.94 16.13
N PRO A 444 13.89 3.30 15.16
CA PRO A 444 13.59 3.19 13.73
C PRO A 444 12.87 1.87 13.41
N PHE A 445 11.70 1.97 12.75
CA PHE A 445 10.85 0.86 12.36
C PHE A 445 10.21 0.04 13.52
N ARG A 446 10.56 0.28 14.79
CA ARG A 446 10.07 -0.49 15.96
C ARG A 446 8.88 0.20 16.60
N ILE A 447 7.67 -0.21 16.23
CA ILE A 447 6.42 0.28 16.82
C ILE A 447 6.45 0.05 18.35
N ARG A 448 6.23 1.13 19.10
CA ARG A 448 6.19 1.13 20.55
C ARG A 448 4.93 0.38 21.02
N ARG A 449 5.08 -0.56 21.94
CA ARG A 449 3.93 -1.23 22.59
C ARG A 449 3.26 -0.26 23.57
N ARG A 450 1.93 -0.27 23.62
CA ARG A 450 1.17 0.34 24.72
C ARG A 450 0.49 -0.74 25.57
N LEU A 451 0.26 -0.46 26.85
CA LEU A 451 -0.38 -1.38 27.79
C LEU A 451 -1.84 -1.02 28.07
N ASP A 452 -2.19 0.26 27.97
CA ASP A 452 -3.55 0.75 27.99
C ASP A 452 -4.13 0.68 26.58
N ASP A 453 -5.33 0.14 26.40
CA ASP A 453 -5.96 0.01 25.07
C ASP A 453 -7.33 0.70 25.05
N PRO A 454 -7.37 2.05 25.09
CA PRO A 454 -8.62 2.78 25.10
C PRO A 454 -9.34 2.65 23.76
N LEU A 455 -10.59 2.19 23.83
CA LEU A 455 -11.47 2.05 22.66
C LEU A 455 -11.81 3.39 21.99
N THR A 456 -11.80 4.49 22.76
CA THR A 456 -12.19 5.82 22.31
C THR A 456 -11.49 6.90 23.14
N TYR A 457 -11.29 8.06 22.53
CA TYR A 457 -10.73 9.29 23.09
C TYR A 457 -11.79 10.39 23.22
N GLY A 458 -13.07 10.00 23.29
CA GLY A 458 -14.22 10.91 23.36
C GLY A 458 -15.14 10.81 22.13
N PRO A 459 -16.21 11.60 22.07
CA PRO A 459 -17.20 11.52 20.98
C PRO A 459 -16.62 11.90 19.60
N VAL A 460 -15.51 12.64 19.58
CA VAL A 460 -14.87 13.16 18.38
C VAL A 460 -13.36 13.09 18.54
N LEU A 461 -12.66 12.86 17.43
CA LEU A 461 -11.21 12.91 17.32
C LEU A 461 -10.80 14.06 16.41
N ASN A 462 -9.83 14.86 16.84
CA ASN A 462 -9.25 15.96 16.08
C ASN A 462 -7.72 15.96 16.23
N SER A 463 -7.05 16.89 15.54
CA SER A 463 -5.58 17.00 15.54
C SER A 463 -4.97 17.13 16.92
N GLN A 464 -5.61 17.90 17.82
CA GLN A 464 -5.10 18.10 19.17
C GLN A 464 -5.06 16.77 19.94
N ILE A 465 -6.19 16.05 19.97
CA ILE A 465 -6.30 14.77 20.69
C ILE A 465 -5.38 13.71 20.06
N ALA A 466 -5.33 13.66 18.73
CA ALA A 466 -4.58 12.63 18.03
C ALA A 466 -3.06 12.73 18.25
N LEU A 467 -2.53 13.96 18.32
CA LEU A 467 -1.10 14.24 18.43
C LEU A 467 -0.61 14.45 19.87
N GLU A 468 -1.51 14.45 20.86
CA GLU A 468 -1.13 14.63 22.27
C GLU A 468 -0.39 13.41 22.82
N THR A 469 0.54 13.62 23.73
CA THR A 469 1.16 12.53 24.51
C THR A 469 0.10 11.79 25.32
N GLY A 470 0.15 10.46 25.34
CA GLY A 470 -0.95 9.63 25.87
C GLY A 470 -2.18 9.53 24.95
N GLY A 471 -2.16 10.18 23.79
CA GLY A 471 -3.16 10.06 22.73
C GLY A 471 -3.12 8.71 21.99
N PRO A 472 -3.87 8.57 20.89
CA PRO A 472 -3.96 7.32 20.13
C PRO A 472 -2.68 6.90 19.41
N LEU A 473 -1.68 7.77 19.32
CA LEU A 473 -0.42 7.52 18.64
C LEU A 473 0.75 7.21 19.59
N ASP A 474 0.55 7.36 20.90
CA ASP A 474 1.61 7.08 21.89
C ASP A 474 1.69 5.58 22.18
N GLY A 475 2.32 4.87 21.25
CA GLY A 475 2.36 3.42 21.21
C GLY A 475 1.10 2.77 20.65
N SER A 476 1.13 1.45 20.52
CA SER A 476 0.10 0.66 19.84
C SER A 476 -0.16 -0.67 20.51
N ALA A 477 -1.43 -1.08 20.48
CA ALA A 477 -1.95 -2.41 20.78
C ALA A 477 -2.46 -3.06 19.48
N ALA A 478 -2.85 -4.34 19.52
CA ALA A 478 -3.37 -5.04 18.34
C ALA A 478 -4.51 -4.24 17.68
N GLY A 479 -4.48 -4.10 16.35
CA GLY A 479 -5.47 -3.36 15.56
C GLY A 479 -5.27 -1.84 15.49
N ASP A 480 -4.25 -1.28 16.15
CA ASP A 480 -4.06 0.18 16.20
C ASP A 480 -3.47 0.80 14.93
N ILE A 481 -2.80 0.01 14.10
CA ILE A 481 -2.20 0.50 12.85
C ILE A 481 -3.26 0.59 11.74
N THR A 482 -4.18 -0.38 11.66
CA THR A 482 -5.17 -0.49 10.57
C THR A 482 -6.53 0.12 10.89
N LYS A 483 -6.84 0.44 12.16
CA LYS A 483 -8.15 1.01 12.57
C LYS A 483 -8.54 2.31 11.86
N TRP A 484 -7.54 3.04 11.37
CA TRP A 484 -7.69 4.31 10.65
C TRP A 484 -8.18 4.16 9.21
N MET A 485 -8.01 2.96 8.64
CA MET A 485 -8.30 2.69 7.24
C MET A 485 -9.81 2.62 6.98
N ALA A 486 -10.17 2.59 5.70
CA ALA A 486 -11.54 2.36 5.25
C ALA A 486 -12.13 1.07 5.80
N VAL A 487 -13.44 1.09 6.10
CA VAL A 487 -14.22 -0.09 6.46
C VAL A 487 -15.47 -0.18 5.57
N PRO A 488 -15.62 -1.25 4.77
CA PRO A 488 -14.58 -2.26 4.48
C PRO A 488 -13.57 -1.74 3.44
N TRP A 489 -12.36 -2.30 3.40
CA TRP A 489 -11.25 -1.82 2.55
C TRP A 489 -11.57 -1.77 1.04
N GLN A 490 -12.45 -2.63 0.53
CA GLN A 490 -12.86 -2.69 -0.88
C GLN A 490 -13.50 -1.37 -1.35
N THR A 491 -14.16 -0.66 -0.44
CA THR A 491 -14.80 0.62 -0.75
C THR A 491 -13.78 1.73 -1.05
N ASP A 492 -12.60 1.63 -0.43
CA ASP A 492 -11.45 2.48 -0.71
C ASP A 492 -10.91 2.14 -2.09
N THR A 493 -10.51 0.87 -2.30
CA THR A 493 -9.92 0.38 -3.55
C THR A 493 -10.75 0.76 -4.78
N SER A 494 -12.07 0.59 -4.73
CA SER A 494 -12.98 0.96 -5.84
C SER A 494 -13.12 2.48 -6.06
N SER A 495 -12.72 3.29 -5.08
CA SER A 495 -12.69 4.75 -5.09
C SER A 495 -11.29 5.33 -5.35
N CYS A 496 -10.23 4.51 -5.39
CA CYS A 496 -8.84 4.93 -5.63
C CYS A 496 -8.54 5.18 -7.11
N LEU A 497 -9.23 6.14 -7.73
CA LEU A 497 -9.17 6.38 -9.18
C LEU A 497 -8.26 7.55 -9.58
N SER A 498 -8.35 7.94 -10.85
CA SER A 498 -7.63 9.05 -11.45
C SER A 498 -8.56 10.09 -12.08
N GLY A 499 -8.01 11.28 -12.35
CA GLY A 499 -8.69 12.31 -13.15
C GLY A 499 -9.99 12.81 -12.51
N TYR A 500 -10.07 12.88 -11.18
CA TYR A 500 -11.20 13.47 -10.47
C TYR A 500 -11.41 14.95 -10.76
N LYS A 501 -10.31 15.67 -11.05
CA LYS A 501 -10.36 17.01 -11.63
C LYS A 501 -9.72 16.97 -13.02
N ASP A 502 -10.36 17.60 -13.99
CA ASP A 502 -9.79 17.82 -15.33
C ASP A 502 -8.69 18.90 -15.35
N ILE A 503 -7.91 19.05 -14.28
CA ILE A 503 -6.80 20.01 -14.21
C ILE A 503 -5.63 19.56 -15.10
N MET A 504 -5.39 18.25 -15.20
CA MET A 504 -4.32 17.66 -16.01
C MET A 504 -4.82 16.56 -16.97
N GLY A 505 -6.11 16.61 -17.30
CA GLY A 505 -6.78 15.64 -18.16
C GLY A 505 -7.29 14.39 -17.42
N GLN A 506 -7.76 13.41 -18.17
CA GLN A 506 -8.54 12.28 -17.63
C GLN A 506 -7.73 11.19 -16.89
N TYR A 507 -6.39 11.27 -16.91
CA TYR A 507 -5.53 10.21 -16.37
C TYR A 507 -4.75 10.61 -15.12
N VAL A 508 -4.48 11.90 -14.94
CA VAL A 508 -3.73 12.43 -13.79
C VAL A 508 -4.40 13.73 -13.30
N PRO A 509 -4.34 14.05 -12.00
CA PRO A 509 -3.69 13.27 -10.94
C PRO A 509 -4.42 11.96 -10.63
N THR A 510 -3.69 11.03 -10.02
CA THR A 510 -4.17 9.75 -9.52
C THR A 510 -3.97 9.65 -8.00
N PHE A 511 -4.62 8.69 -7.32
CA PHE A 511 -4.27 8.33 -5.94
C PHE A 511 -3.15 7.27 -5.93
N TRP A 512 -3.48 5.98 -5.92
CA TRP A 512 -2.49 4.91 -5.71
C TRP A 512 -2.49 3.89 -6.85
N PRO A 513 -2.06 4.27 -8.08
CA PRO A 513 -2.16 3.39 -9.24
C PRO A 513 -1.35 2.08 -9.07
N VAL A 514 -0.32 2.10 -8.23
CA VAL A 514 0.54 0.93 -7.96
C VAL A 514 -0.07 -0.12 -7.04
N ARG A 515 -1.18 0.21 -6.36
CA ARG A 515 -1.99 -0.75 -5.60
C ARG A 515 -3.34 -0.97 -6.24
N VAL A 516 -3.86 0.06 -6.89
CA VAL A 516 -5.13 0.06 -7.59
C VAL A 516 -4.89 0.56 -9.02
N PRO A 517 -4.44 -0.31 -9.94
CA PRO A 517 -4.16 0.08 -11.32
C PRO A 517 -5.30 0.88 -11.92
N ASN A 518 -4.99 1.98 -12.61
CA ASN A 518 -6.04 2.79 -13.25
C ASN A 518 -6.24 2.36 -14.69
N ASP A 519 -5.14 2.22 -15.43
CA ASP A 519 -5.13 1.84 -16.83
C ASP A 519 -4.05 0.78 -17.07
N VAL A 520 -4.37 -0.26 -17.85
CA VAL A 520 -3.54 -1.46 -17.97
C VAL A 520 -3.33 -1.88 -19.42
N LEU A 521 -2.22 -2.61 -19.68
CA LEU A 521 -2.04 -3.40 -20.89
C LEU A 521 -2.75 -4.74 -20.72
N THR A 522 -3.69 -5.06 -21.60
CA THR A 522 -4.47 -6.30 -21.49
C THR A 522 -3.69 -7.51 -21.98
N GLU A 523 -4.10 -8.71 -21.54
CA GLU A 523 -3.57 -9.96 -22.09
C GLU A 523 -3.80 -10.08 -23.60
N ALA A 524 -4.96 -9.66 -24.10
CA ALA A 524 -5.26 -9.65 -25.54
C ALA A 524 -4.33 -8.72 -26.34
N ASP A 525 -4.06 -7.52 -25.83
CA ASP A 525 -3.09 -6.61 -26.47
C ASP A 525 -1.67 -7.19 -26.41
N TYR A 526 -1.30 -7.84 -25.32
CA TYR A 526 -0.02 -8.55 -25.20
C TYR A 526 0.09 -9.72 -26.20
N GLU A 527 -0.97 -10.49 -26.43
CA GLU A 527 -0.98 -11.53 -27.46
C GLU A 527 -0.75 -10.98 -28.87
N VAL A 528 -1.33 -9.81 -29.18
CA VAL A 528 -1.06 -9.10 -30.45
C VAL A 528 0.41 -8.68 -30.53
N MET A 529 1.01 -8.22 -29.42
CA MET A 529 2.43 -7.88 -29.36
C MET A 529 3.34 -9.07 -29.68
N MET A 530 3.03 -10.21 -29.08
CA MET A 530 3.81 -11.45 -29.22
C MET A 530 3.58 -12.16 -30.55
N ASN A 531 2.53 -11.81 -31.30
CA ASN A 531 2.26 -12.41 -32.61
C ASN A 531 3.32 -11.99 -33.65
N GLU A 532 4.09 -12.96 -34.15
CA GLU A 532 5.11 -12.74 -35.19
C GLU A 532 4.53 -12.23 -36.51
N ASN A 533 3.26 -12.52 -36.80
CA ASN A 533 2.59 -12.08 -38.03
C ASN A 533 1.95 -10.69 -37.91
N ALA A 534 1.86 -10.12 -36.70
CA ALA A 534 1.33 -8.78 -36.52
C ALA A 534 2.31 -7.75 -37.08
N SER A 535 1.79 -6.83 -37.89
CA SER A 535 2.55 -5.69 -38.40
C SER A 535 2.99 -4.77 -37.28
N LEU A 536 4.06 -3.99 -37.51
CA LEU A 536 4.51 -2.95 -36.57
C LEU A 536 3.38 -1.96 -36.21
N LYS A 537 2.45 -1.69 -37.14
CA LYS A 537 1.29 -0.83 -36.88
C LYS A 537 0.32 -1.46 -35.87
N GLU A 538 0.03 -2.75 -36.02
CA GLU A 538 -0.83 -3.49 -35.08
C GLU A 538 -0.19 -3.58 -33.69
N LYS A 539 1.12 -3.88 -33.65
CA LYS A 539 1.88 -3.90 -32.39
C LYS A 539 1.90 -2.52 -31.72
N ASN A 540 2.15 -1.45 -32.46
CA ASN A 540 2.09 -0.09 -31.90
C ASN A 540 0.70 0.26 -31.36
N ALA A 541 -0.37 -0.16 -32.04
CA ALA A 541 -1.73 0.05 -31.58
C ALA A 541 -2.03 -0.71 -30.27
N ALA A 542 -1.68 -2.01 -30.21
CA ALA A 542 -1.83 -2.83 -29.02
C ALA A 542 -0.98 -2.31 -27.85
N PHE A 543 0.30 -2.01 -28.09
CA PHE A 543 1.20 -1.49 -27.07
C PHE A 543 0.76 -0.14 -26.50
N SER A 544 0.11 0.70 -27.30
CA SER A 544 -0.37 2.02 -26.85
C SER A 544 -1.76 1.98 -26.23
N ASN A 545 -2.50 0.87 -26.40
CA ASN A 545 -3.83 0.71 -25.85
C ASN A 545 -3.75 0.54 -24.32
N ARG A 546 -4.41 1.42 -23.58
CA ARG A 546 -4.48 1.38 -22.11
C ARG A 546 -5.94 1.47 -21.72
N VAL A 547 -6.47 0.37 -21.17
CA VAL A 547 -7.89 0.26 -20.80
C VAL A 547 -8.07 0.40 -19.31
N LYS A 548 -9.24 0.87 -18.86
CA LYS A 548 -9.53 0.97 -17.43
C LYS A 548 -9.47 -0.40 -16.76
N TRP A 549 -8.72 -0.49 -15.66
CA TRP A 549 -8.61 -1.73 -14.88
C TRP A 549 -9.96 -2.14 -14.27
N LEU A 550 -10.68 -1.19 -13.65
CA LEU A 550 -12.02 -1.38 -13.08
C LEU A 550 -13.16 -1.30 -14.11
N ARG A 551 -12.89 -1.56 -15.40
CA ARG A 551 -13.95 -1.78 -16.39
C ARG A 551 -14.86 -2.94 -15.95
N GLY A 552 -16.14 -2.91 -16.27
CA GLY A 552 -17.15 -3.86 -15.78
C GLY A 552 -17.55 -3.71 -14.30
N VAL A 553 -16.84 -2.89 -13.50
CA VAL A 553 -17.14 -2.67 -12.07
C VAL A 553 -17.50 -1.21 -11.81
N VAL A 554 -16.51 -0.32 -11.94
CA VAL A 554 -16.64 1.12 -11.70
C VAL A 554 -16.76 1.90 -13.02
N TYR A 555 -16.26 1.32 -14.10
CA TYR A 555 -16.44 1.82 -15.46
C TYR A 555 -17.23 0.83 -16.31
N GLN A 556 -18.04 1.32 -17.24
CA GLN A 556 -18.57 0.50 -18.32
C GLN A 556 -17.43 0.04 -19.26
N TYR A 557 -17.68 -1.01 -20.02
CA TYR A 557 -16.79 -1.40 -21.12
C TYR A 557 -16.86 -0.34 -22.24
N GLY A 558 -15.73 -0.16 -22.95
CA GLY A 558 -15.64 0.74 -24.11
C GLY A 558 -14.82 2.02 -23.88
N TYR A 559 -14.83 2.86 -24.91
CA TYR A 559 -14.11 4.14 -24.96
C TYR A 559 -15.01 5.24 -25.56
N PRO A 560 -15.06 6.46 -24.96
CA PRO A 560 -14.38 6.87 -23.74
C PRO A 560 -14.90 6.13 -22.50
N PRO A 561 -14.12 6.03 -21.41
CA PRO A 561 -14.57 5.34 -20.21
C PRO A 561 -15.73 6.08 -19.56
N VAL A 562 -16.84 5.39 -19.35
CA VAL A 562 -18.04 5.93 -18.68
C VAL A 562 -18.13 5.32 -17.28
N ARG A 563 -18.26 6.15 -16.24
CA ARG A 563 -18.43 5.66 -14.86
C ARG A 563 -19.82 5.03 -14.69
N VAL A 564 -19.89 3.95 -13.92
CA VAL A 564 -21.16 3.37 -13.48
C VAL A 564 -21.85 4.36 -12.53
N SER A 565 -23.13 4.63 -12.77
CA SER A 565 -23.95 5.52 -11.94
C SER A 565 -25.17 4.76 -11.36
N PRO A 566 -25.53 4.99 -10.09
CA PRO A 566 -24.80 5.81 -9.10
C PRO A 566 -23.46 5.16 -8.71
N SER A 567 -22.48 5.96 -8.27
CA SER A 567 -21.14 5.49 -7.91
C SER A 567 -21.13 4.39 -6.83
N THR A 568 -22.12 4.42 -5.93
CA THR A 568 -22.34 3.40 -4.89
C THR A 568 -22.54 2.00 -5.47
N LYS A 569 -23.06 1.86 -6.70
CA LYS A 569 -23.16 0.57 -7.38
C LYS A 569 -21.77 -0.04 -7.62
N GLY A 570 -20.82 0.75 -8.13
CA GLY A 570 -19.45 0.29 -8.35
C GLY A 570 -18.73 -0.08 -7.05
N ILE A 571 -18.96 0.70 -5.99
CA ILE A 571 -18.43 0.44 -4.64
C ILE A 571 -18.92 -0.93 -4.13
N ASN A 572 -20.24 -1.16 -4.15
CA ASN A 572 -20.81 -2.41 -3.63
C ASN A 572 -20.50 -3.62 -4.53
N ASN A 573 -20.40 -3.43 -5.85
CA ASN A 573 -19.96 -4.50 -6.77
C ASN A 573 -18.54 -4.97 -6.42
N PHE A 574 -17.63 -4.05 -6.13
CA PHE A 574 -16.24 -4.42 -5.84
C PHE A 574 -16.07 -5.17 -4.52
N ILE A 575 -16.98 -5.02 -3.54
CA ILE A 575 -16.96 -5.79 -2.28
C ILE A 575 -16.96 -7.30 -2.55
N THR A 576 -17.62 -7.76 -3.62
CA THR A 576 -17.66 -9.17 -4.00
C THR A 576 -16.75 -9.51 -5.19
N GLN A 577 -16.51 -8.56 -6.10
CA GLN A 577 -15.75 -8.76 -7.34
C GLN A 577 -14.24 -8.47 -7.24
N TRP A 578 -13.74 -8.06 -6.07
CA TRP A 578 -12.30 -7.81 -5.86
C TRP A 578 -11.37 -8.99 -6.26
N PRO A 579 -11.79 -10.28 -6.21
CA PRO A 579 -10.93 -11.37 -6.70
C PRO A 579 -10.91 -11.49 -8.22
N ASP A 580 -11.90 -10.93 -8.92
CA ASP A 580 -12.16 -11.16 -10.34
C ASP A 580 -11.45 -10.16 -11.27
N VAL A 581 -10.95 -9.05 -10.71
CA VAL A 581 -10.11 -8.09 -11.43
C VAL A 581 -8.70 -8.64 -11.66
N GLY A 582 -8.02 -8.20 -12.72
CA GLY A 582 -6.69 -8.75 -13.05
C GLY A 582 -5.58 -8.27 -12.11
N ILE A 583 -4.52 -9.07 -11.99
CA ILE A 583 -3.26 -8.68 -11.33
C ILE A 583 -2.23 -8.44 -12.44
N LEU A 584 -1.49 -7.33 -12.39
CA LEU A 584 -0.42 -7.07 -13.36
C LEU A 584 0.79 -7.94 -13.02
N ILE A 585 1.27 -8.67 -14.01
CA ILE A 585 2.48 -9.49 -13.90
C ILE A 585 3.50 -9.07 -14.94
N GLN A 586 4.77 -9.19 -14.61
CA GLN A 586 5.86 -8.97 -15.56
C GLN A 586 5.95 -10.16 -16.53
N LYS A 587 5.82 -9.90 -17.82
CA LYS A 587 6.02 -10.86 -18.92
C LYS A 587 7.18 -10.41 -19.81
N GLU A 588 7.76 -11.36 -20.55
CA GLU A 588 8.79 -11.07 -21.55
C GLU A 588 8.27 -10.15 -22.66
N GLY A 589 9.14 -9.28 -23.16
CA GLY A 589 8.87 -8.49 -24.36
C GLY A 589 9.07 -9.31 -25.64
N THR A 590 8.95 -8.62 -26.77
CA THR A 590 9.03 -9.24 -28.11
C THR A 590 10.46 -9.48 -28.60
N GLY A 591 11.46 -8.91 -27.92
CA GLY A 591 12.85 -8.84 -28.39
C GLY A 591 13.08 -7.84 -29.54
N ASP A 592 12.03 -7.12 -29.96
CA ASP A 592 12.12 -6.05 -30.96
C ASP A 592 12.60 -4.75 -30.27
N PRO A 593 13.67 -4.09 -30.74
CA PRO A 593 14.18 -2.86 -30.14
C PRO A 593 13.19 -1.68 -30.14
N ASN A 594 12.08 -1.77 -30.88
CA ASN A 594 11.01 -0.77 -30.83
C ASN A 594 10.17 -0.84 -29.54
N PHE A 595 10.26 -1.93 -28.77
CA PHE A 595 9.43 -2.19 -27.59
C PHE A 595 10.31 -2.60 -26.40
N PRO A 596 9.82 -2.47 -25.15
CA PRO A 596 10.60 -2.85 -23.98
C PRO A 596 10.77 -4.37 -23.88
N ASP A 597 11.91 -4.80 -23.32
CA ASP A 597 12.25 -6.21 -23.10
C ASP A 597 11.37 -6.89 -22.04
N LYS A 598 10.67 -6.12 -21.22
CA LYS A 598 9.69 -6.59 -20.23
C LYS A 598 8.44 -5.73 -20.29
N MET A 599 7.28 -6.34 -20.09
CA MET A 599 5.98 -5.66 -20.05
C MET A 599 5.21 -6.08 -18.81
N TRP A 600 4.43 -5.17 -18.22
CA TRP A 600 3.47 -5.51 -17.19
C TRP A 600 2.10 -5.68 -17.81
N VAL A 601 1.51 -6.86 -17.63
CA VAL A 601 0.32 -7.32 -18.35
C VAL A 601 -0.73 -7.74 -17.34
N GLU A 602 -1.97 -7.27 -17.52
CA GLU A 602 -3.12 -7.72 -16.74
C GLU A 602 -3.34 -9.23 -16.93
N ASN A 603 -3.37 -9.99 -15.84
CA ASN A 603 -3.49 -11.45 -15.84
C ASN A 603 -4.61 -11.93 -14.91
N GLY A 604 -5.29 -13.00 -15.31
CA GLY A 604 -6.25 -13.71 -14.46
C GLY A 604 -7.56 -12.96 -14.17
N ARG A 605 -7.91 -11.99 -15.02
CA ARG A 605 -9.19 -11.29 -14.95
C ARG A 605 -10.33 -12.22 -15.40
N THR A 606 -11.42 -12.27 -14.64
CA THR A 606 -12.63 -13.07 -14.94
C THR A 606 -13.88 -12.24 -15.21
N ILE A 607 -13.85 -10.93 -14.93
CA ILE A 607 -14.96 -10.02 -15.24
C ILE A 607 -15.01 -9.81 -16.76
N GLY A 608 -16.03 -10.40 -17.39
CA GLY A 608 -16.30 -10.34 -18.82
C GLY A 608 -17.22 -9.17 -19.23
N GLU A 609 -17.25 -8.90 -20.53
CA GLU A 609 -18.23 -8.00 -21.14
C GLU A 609 -19.58 -8.74 -21.23
N GLU A 610 -20.67 -8.16 -20.70
CA GLU A 610 -22.00 -8.66 -21.07
C GLU A 610 -22.15 -8.44 -22.58
N GLN A 611 -22.24 -9.53 -23.35
CA GLN A 611 -22.55 -9.44 -24.77
C GLN A 611 -23.98 -8.90 -24.91
N VAL A 612 -24.13 -7.58 -24.99
CA VAL A 612 -25.36 -6.97 -25.48
C VAL A 612 -25.47 -7.40 -26.95
N ALA A 613 -26.48 -8.22 -27.24
CA ALA A 613 -26.72 -8.74 -28.58
C ALA A 613 -26.70 -7.58 -29.60
N ALA A 614 -25.95 -7.77 -30.69
CA ALA A 614 -25.69 -6.78 -31.72
C ALA A 614 -26.93 -6.21 -32.45
N GLU A 615 -28.15 -6.61 -32.06
CA GLU A 615 -29.41 -6.14 -32.65
C GLU A 615 -29.87 -4.78 -32.13
N GLU A 616 -29.38 -4.28 -30.98
CA GLU A 616 -29.79 -2.96 -30.45
C GLU A 616 -28.90 -1.79 -30.90
N MET A 617 -27.76 -2.03 -31.57
CA MET A 617 -26.81 -0.97 -31.98
C MET A 617 -27.15 -0.22 -33.28
N LEU A 618 -28.30 -0.45 -33.89
CA LEU A 618 -28.75 0.25 -35.10
C LEU A 618 -29.92 1.23 -34.87
N ILE A 619 -29.96 1.87 -33.71
CA ILE A 619 -30.77 3.07 -33.50
C ILE A 619 -29.84 4.20 -33.10
N ALA A 620 -29.69 5.20 -33.97
CA ALA A 620 -28.95 6.41 -33.67
C ALA A 620 -29.50 7.01 -32.37
N ALA A 621 -28.64 7.16 -31.36
CA ALA A 621 -29.01 7.81 -30.11
C ALA A 621 -29.46 9.26 -30.42
N PRO A 622 -30.61 9.71 -29.90
CA PRO A 622 -30.94 11.13 -29.92
C PRO A 622 -29.86 11.90 -29.13
N ALA A 623 -29.65 13.16 -29.51
CA ALA A 623 -28.66 14.05 -28.90
C ALA A 623 -28.72 13.95 -27.36
N GLN A 624 -27.59 13.55 -26.76
CA GLN A 624 -27.46 13.44 -25.31
C GLN A 624 -27.78 14.80 -24.66
N GLU A 625 -28.81 14.82 -23.82
CA GLU A 625 -28.93 15.85 -22.79
C GLU A 625 -27.70 15.80 -21.90
N GLN A 626 -27.23 16.97 -21.46
CA GLN A 626 -26.13 17.06 -20.51
C GLN A 626 -26.43 16.13 -19.32
N PRO A 627 -25.47 15.28 -18.89
CA PRO A 627 -25.65 14.50 -17.68
C PRO A 627 -25.91 15.48 -16.54
N SER A 628 -27.01 15.27 -15.81
CA SER A 628 -27.28 15.98 -14.56
C SER A 628 -26.07 15.82 -13.64
N ASP A 629 -25.61 16.91 -13.03
CA ASP A 629 -24.52 16.93 -12.06
C ASP A 629 -24.61 15.73 -11.10
N ASP A 630 -23.78 14.71 -11.34
CA ASP A 630 -23.73 13.50 -10.53
C ASP A 630 -22.97 13.83 -9.23
N SER A 631 -23.74 14.00 -8.16
CA SER A 631 -23.29 14.37 -6.82
C SER A 631 -22.39 13.33 -6.12
N GLY A 632 -22.03 12.22 -6.78
CA GLY A 632 -21.32 11.07 -6.21
C GLY A 632 -19.95 11.37 -5.56
N TYR A 633 -19.28 12.47 -5.92
CA TYR A 633 -18.05 12.95 -5.26
C TYR A 633 -18.27 14.23 -4.44
N LEU A 634 -19.45 14.84 -4.55
CA LEU A 634 -19.83 16.04 -3.84
C LEU A 634 -20.23 15.78 -2.40
N TRP A 635 -20.40 14.54 -1.91
CA TRP A 635 -20.71 14.34 -0.48
C TRP A 635 -19.59 14.84 0.45
N MET A 636 -18.32 14.83 -0.01
CA MET A 636 -17.19 15.50 0.67
C MET A 636 -17.44 17.01 0.78
N VAL A 637 -18.02 17.60 -0.27
CA VAL A 637 -18.46 19.00 -0.32
C VAL A 637 -19.72 19.23 0.53
N ASP A 638 -20.66 18.30 0.53
CA ASP A 638 -21.95 18.37 1.20
C ASP A 638 -21.80 18.26 2.73
N ARG A 639 -20.81 17.50 3.20
CA ARG A 639 -20.43 17.42 4.62
C ARG A 639 -19.72 18.70 5.09
N ALA A 640 -18.88 19.30 4.25
CA ALA A 640 -18.27 20.62 4.52
C ALA A 640 -19.31 21.77 4.49
N GLU A 641 -20.34 21.68 3.63
CA GLU A 641 -21.42 22.67 3.56
C GLU A 641 -22.49 22.49 4.64
N LYS A 642 -22.78 21.27 5.10
CA LYS A 642 -23.62 21.03 6.28
C LYS A 642 -23.01 21.60 7.56
N ARG A 643 -21.68 21.64 7.68
CA ARG A 643 -20.95 22.32 8.78
C ARG A 643 -21.04 23.85 8.73
N LYS A 644 -21.58 24.48 7.67
CA LYS A 644 -21.85 25.93 7.61
C LYS A 644 -23.23 26.34 8.13
N ARG A 645 -24.12 25.37 8.37
CA ARG A 645 -25.53 25.62 8.74
C ARG A 645 -25.92 25.07 10.12
N GLY A 646 -24.94 24.68 10.94
CA GLY A 646 -25.11 24.28 12.33
C GLY A 646 -24.29 25.17 13.25
#